data_AF-A0A2V2C310-F1
#
_entry.id   AF-A0A2V2C310-F1
#
_cell.length_a   1.000
_cell.length_b   1.000
_cell.length_c   1.000
_cell.angle_alpha   90.00
_cell.angle_beta   90.00
_cell.angle_gamma   90.00
#
_symmetry.space_group_name_H-M   'P 1'
#
loop_
_entity.id
_entity.type
_entity.pdbx_description
1 polymer ?
#
loop_
_entity_poly.entity_id
_entity_poly.type
_entity_poly.pdbx_seq_one_letter_code
_entity_poly.pdbx_strand_id
1 'polypeptide(L)'
;MKTIISISTLALFAGAAMAEDINYNVTAETGETGSVYVGGTLLADESEAFGAVNIDISGGKISAAEGTYWKDGIFAGASEFGNENTSFSADRVVITMSGGDINNIVAGSFATEKGNTSIGSVDIAVSSGLVRNSVVGGSILTYNTATNMGWAVSHVGSTNIIINGDAVIGENVSSAKDKSENNDIIFNSVYGGGYTVGNGTQSFDSTSVSIAGNAVVNGVVIGGSHAGPTGTAYVGDKNASDFSKIVSTVSISENAEIRGGYVFGGAYHSWGDGKKSSDIYGSTLVSVTGGKIFNSALNAGYVFGGGYSSDGNSADEASISNVYGNTNVEISGGEVDNVFGGMYVNELYGYGSAKGEVMGDANIIVTGGKVANIYGGGMTERVTGKPSLSISTSVNGNANITVAGAEISGDIYGGGYGADSVVKGGATVTLNGAASVLGTVYGGGANGATVEGAKTLNIGSADSAFSGGALKVADFSHINVNNGSAKFTEYTQSSAGTLITIEQNGFLSVTLGADASQLSATTVSNGGRLEFKRGSLADGASAALAGYSGAGAVQAFGGVFSDGVFTAGKSADISSGPVTVGTGDSDVSSVRFSAGGNKNLSLDFNIAGMGEREVVVNSISEVSDISGIDGEVKAAYSIDADYDGQLSVVFSAYIGEAEVANLLAWHREDGGQWELYDVEIEYKDGIASFIVDGFSSYAISQVPEPAAVAALFGAFALGIACCRAIAPRKR
;
A
#
# COMPACT_ATOMS: atom_id res chain seq x y z
N MET A 1 -5.10 -46.34 -4.56
CA MET A 1 -5.31 -46.47 -6.02
C MET A 1 -6.55 -47.28 -6.27
N LYS A 2 -7.65 -46.60 -6.62
CA LYS A 2 -8.86 -47.25 -7.08
C LYS A 2 -9.33 -46.46 -8.30
N THR A 3 -9.07 -47.02 -9.46
CA THR A 3 -9.56 -46.54 -10.76
C THR A 3 -11.08 -46.57 -10.74
N ILE A 4 -11.73 -45.46 -11.10
CA ILE A 4 -13.15 -45.46 -11.41
C ILE A 4 -13.28 -44.97 -12.86
N ILE A 5 -13.72 -45.92 -13.69
CA ILE A 5 -14.07 -45.85 -15.12
C ILE A 5 -12.93 -46.14 -16.09
N SER A 6 -12.89 -47.39 -16.57
CA SER A 6 -12.37 -47.75 -17.89
C SER A 6 -13.55 -47.73 -18.86
N ILE A 7 -13.59 -46.78 -19.80
CA ILE A 7 -14.42 -46.91 -21.00
C ILE A 7 -13.51 -47.42 -22.10
N SER A 8 -13.56 -48.73 -22.35
CA SER A 8 -12.90 -49.32 -23.50
C SER A 8 -13.81 -49.18 -24.74
N THR A 9 -13.27 -48.45 -25.73
CA THR A 9 -13.42 -48.60 -27.18
C THR A 9 -14.80 -48.84 -27.81
N LEU A 10 -15.25 -47.88 -28.63
CA LEU A 10 -15.70 -48.17 -30.00
C LEU A 10 -15.50 -46.96 -30.94
N ALA A 11 -14.32 -46.85 -31.55
CA ALA A 11 -14.11 -45.97 -32.70
C ALA A 11 -14.39 -46.74 -33.99
N LEU A 12 -15.43 -46.36 -34.74
CA LEU A 12 -15.44 -46.51 -36.20
C LEU A 12 -16.48 -45.57 -36.81
N PHE A 13 -15.99 -44.47 -37.41
CA PHE A 13 -16.40 -43.82 -38.67
C PHE A 13 -16.24 -42.30 -38.62
N ALA A 14 -15.59 -41.80 -39.68
CA ALA A 14 -15.19 -40.41 -39.89
C ALA A 14 -16.37 -39.43 -39.89
N GLY A 15 -16.22 -38.41 -39.05
CA GLY A 15 -17.04 -37.23 -38.85
C GLY A 15 -16.55 -36.65 -37.52
N ALA A 16 -16.28 -35.35 -37.42
CA ALA A 16 -15.76 -34.74 -36.19
C ALA A 16 -16.65 -35.15 -35.00
N ALA A 17 -16.18 -36.11 -34.20
CA ALA A 17 -16.86 -36.52 -32.99
C ALA A 17 -16.72 -35.36 -32.02
N MET A 18 -17.85 -34.82 -31.57
CA MET A 18 -17.88 -33.83 -30.50
C MET A 18 -17.20 -34.47 -29.28
N ALA A 19 -16.18 -33.81 -28.73
CA ALA A 19 -15.55 -34.28 -27.49
C ALA A 19 -16.61 -34.36 -26.39
N GLU A 20 -16.63 -35.47 -25.64
CA GLU A 20 -17.65 -35.71 -24.60
C GLU A 20 -17.38 -34.85 -23.35
N ASP A 21 -18.44 -34.54 -22.59
CA ASP A 21 -18.33 -33.86 -21.30
C ASP A 21 -18.21 -34.89 -20.16
N ILE A 22 -17.33 -34.64 -19.20
CA ILE A 22 -17.24 -35.39 -17.94
C ILE A 22 -17.87 -34.59 -16.80
N ASN A 23 -18.66 -35.27 -15.96
CA ASN A 23 -19.24 -34.71 -14.74
C ASN A 23 -18.85 -35.58 -13.54
N TYR A 24 -18.21 -34.98 -12.53
CA TYR A 24 -17.76 -35.65 -11.32
C TYR A 24 -18.29 -34.95 -10.07
N ASN A 25 -18.96 -35.70 -9.18
CA ASN A 25 -19.58 -35.14 -7.98
C ASN A 25 -18.89 -35.67 -6.73
N VAL A 26 -18.48 -34.75 -5.85
CA VAL A 26 -18.06 -35.04 -4.49
C VAL A 26 -19.21 -34.66 -3.55
N THR A 27 -19.74 -35.65 -2.85
CA THR A 27 -20.90 -35.50 -1.96
C THR A 27 -20.51 -35.81 -0.53
N ALA A 28 -21.43 -35.62 0.41
CA ALA A 28 -21.21 -35.92 1.83
C ALA A 28 -20.75 -37.38 2.11
N GLU A 29 -20.99 -38.31 1.19
CA GLU A 29 -20.59 -39.72 1.31
C GLU A 29 -19.18 -39.99 0.75
N THR A 30 -18.61 -39.05 0.00
CA THR A 30 -17.26 -39.20 -0.57
C THR A 30 -16.23 -39.07 0.54
N GLY A 31 -15.39 -40.11 0.70
CA GLY A 31 -14.30 -40.14 1.67
C GLY A 31 -13.08 -40.83 1.07
N GLU A 32 -12.17 -40.04 0.50
CA GLU A 32 -10.98 -40.54 -0.20
C GLU A 32 -9.69 -40.05 0.48
N THR A 33 -8.63 -40.83 0.29
CA THR A 33 -7.27 -40.46 0.71
C THR A 33 -6.34 -40.58 -0.48
N GLY A 34 -5.60 -39.50 -0.77
CA GLY A 34 -4.74 -39.37 -1.95
C GLY A 34 -5.34 -38.47 -3.03
N SER A 35 -4.88 -38.67 -4.25
CA SER A 35 -5.31 -37.88 -5.42
C SER A 35 -6.48 -38.50 -6.18
N VAL A 36 -7.39 -37.65 -6.66
CA VAL A 36 -8.47 -37.98 -7.59
C VAL A 36 -8.21 -37.24 -8.91
N TYR A 37 -8.07 -37.98 -10.00
CA TYR A 37 -7.83 -37.44 -11.34
C TYR A 37 -9.07 -37.68 -12.22
N VAL A 38 -9.82 -36.62 -12.49
CA VAL A 38 -11.10 -36.71 -13.24
C VAL A 38 -10.86 -36.98 -14.71
N GLY A 39 -9.76 -36.45 -15.28
CA GLY A 39 -9.28 -36.80 -16.63
C GLY A 39 -8.65 -38.18 -16.72
N GLY A 40 -8.60 -38.95 -15.63
CA GLY A 40 -8.08 -40.31 -15.58
C GLY A 40 -6.58 -40.43 -15.33
N THR A 41 -6.08 -41.65 -15.50
CA THR A 41 -4.65 -41.99 -15.45
C THR A 41 -4.26 -42.44 -16.85
N LEU A 42 -3.36 -41.69 -17.50
CA LEU A 42 -2.95 -41.94 -18.87
C LEU A 42 -1.63 -42.70 -18.89
N LEU A 43 -1.52 -43.69 -19.76
CA LEU A 43 -0.26 -44.38 -20.04
C LEU A 43 0.52 -43.67 -21.16
N ALA A 44 1.74 -44.15 -21.42
CA ALA A 44 2.56 -43.69 -22.54
C ALA A 44 1.78 -43.78 -23.87
N ASP A 45 1.87 -42.73 -24.69
CA ASP A 45 1.18 -42.60 -25.98
C ASP A 45 -0.36 -42.54 -25.93
N GLU A 46 -0.98 -42.45 -24.74
CA GLU A 46 -2.44 -42.24 -24.61
C GLU A 46 -2.82 -40.76 -24.73
N SER A 47 -3.96 -40.46 -25.33
CA SER A 47 -4.48 -39.10 -25.43
C SER A 47 -5.98 -39.06 -25.18
N GLU A 48 -6.40 -38.17 -24.29
CA GLU A 48 -7.80 -37.94 -23.96
C GLU A 48 -8.19 -36.48 -24.25
N ALA A 49 -9.41 -36.30 -24.75
CA ALA A 49 -9.94 -35.01 -25.17
C ALA A 49 -11.42 -34.88 -24.78
N PHE A 50 -11.75 -33.82 -24.05
CA PHE A 50 -13.09 -33.56 -23.54
C PHE A 50 -13.62 -32.20 -24.00
N GLY A 51 -14.94 -32.07 -24.12
CA GLY A 51 -15.58 -30.77 -24.28
C GLY A 51 -15.45 -29.99 -22.97
N ALA A 52 -16.13 -30.44 -21.94
CA ALA A 52 -16.02 -29.90 -20.59
C ALA A 52 -15.65 -30.96 -19.54
N VAL A 53 -14.88 -30.56 -18.53
CA VAL A 53 -14.71 -31.31 -17.27
C VAL A 53 -15.37 -30.51 -16.15
N ASN A 54 -16.48 -31.02 -15.63
CA ASN A 54 -17.26 -30.39 -14.56
C ASN A 54 -17.08 -31.16 -13.24
N ILE A 55 -16.69 -30.46 -12.19
CA ILE A 55 -16.54 -31.00 -10.84
C ILE A 55 -17.45 -30.21 -9.90
N ASP A 56 -18.39 -30.91 -9.24
CA ASP A 56 -19.25 -30.32 -8.21
C ASP A 56 -18.95 -30.92 -6.83
N ILE A 57 -18.49 -30.07 -5.91
CA ILE A 57 -18.11 -30.42 -4.54
C ILE A 57 -19.15 -29.79 -3.60
N SER A 58 -20.11 -30.61 -3.18
CA SER A 58 -21.17 -30.20 -2.26
C SER A 58 -20.91 -30.63 -0.81
N GLY A 59 -19.91 -31.49 -0.58
CA GLY A 59 -19.55 -32.02 0.72
C GLY A 59 -18.39 -33.01 0.64
N GLY A 60 -18.30 -33.92 1.61
CA GLY A 60 -17.33 -35.01 1.61
C GLY A 60 -15.92 -34.61 2.01
N LYS A 61 -15.00 -35.57 1.91
CA LYS A 61 -13.60 -35.39 2.27
C LYS A 61 -12.66 -36.05 1.26
N ILE A 62 -11.67 -35.30 0.79
CA ILE A 62 -10.52 -35.80 0.02
C ILE A 62 -9.26 -35.33 0.73
N SER A 63 -8.69 -36.18 1.58
CA SER A 63 -7.48 -35.85 2.35
C SER A 63 -6.20 -36.31 1.66
N ALA A 64 -5.09 -35.64 1.93
CA ALA A 64 -3.78 -36.14 1.55
C ALA A 64 -3.41 -37.44 2.25
N ALA A 65 -2.62 -38.29 1.58
CA ALA A 65 -1.89 -39.34 2.25
C ALA A 65 -0.71 -38.77 3.07
N GLU A 66 -0.20 -39.57 4.00
CA GLU A 66 0.94 -39.19 4.84
C GLU A 66 2.16 -38.85 3.97
N GLY A 67 2.72 -37.65 4.14
CA GLY A 67 3.90 -37.18 3.40
C GLY A 67 3.65 -36.64 1.98
N THR A 68 2.41 -36.64 1.48
CA THR A 68 2.06 -36.18 0.12
C THR A 68 1.10 -34.98 0.11
N TYR A 69 1.04 -34.25 1.24
CA TYR A 69 0.19 -33.08 1.48
C TYR A 69 0.26 -32.00 0.40
N TRP A 70 1.42 -31.82 -0.23
CA TRP A 70 1.60 -30.81 -1.26
C TRP A 70 0.99 -31.18 -2.62
N LYS A 71 0.84 -32.47 -2.93
CA LYS A 71 0.39 -32.94 -4.25
C LYS A 71 -0.99 -33.58 -4.27
N ASP A 72 -1.49 -34.08 -3.14
CA ASP A 72 -2.76 -34.80 -3.14
C ASP A 72 -3.96 -33.87 -3.17
N GLY A 73 -5.04 -34.28 -3.82
CA GLY A 73 -6.26 -33.48 -3.93
C GLY A 73 -7.11 -33.92 -5.11
N ILE A 74 -7.97 -33.02 -5.57
CA ILE A 74 -8.78 -33.23 -6.76
C ILE A 74 -8.19 -32.47 -7.95
N PHE A 75 -8.02 -33.19 -9.05
CA PHE A 75 -7.48 -32.70 -10.31
C PHE A 75 -8.53 -32.89 -11.40
N ALA A 76 -8.85 -31.82 -12.13
CA ALA A 76 -9.71 -31.95 -13.31
C ALA A 76 -8.98 -32.61 -14.48
N GLY A 77 -7.66 -32.41 -14.59
CA GLY A 77 -6.82 -33.07 -15.57
C GLY A 77 -6.49 -34.52 -15.23
N ALA A 78 -5.53 -35.06 -16.01
CA ALA A 78 -5.08 -36.44 -15.87
C ALA A 78 -3.81 -36.57 -15.01
N SER A 79 -3.39 -37.81 -14.78
CA SER A 79 -2.15 -38.18 -14.09
C SER A 79 -1.25 -39.10 -14.91
N GLU A 80 0.02 -39.21 -14.49
CA GLU A 80 0.99 -40.22 -14.94
C GLU A 80 1.41 -40.15 -16.41
N PHE A 81 1.68 -38.95 -16.95
CA PHE A 81 2.11 -38.81 -18.33
C PHE A 81 3.43 -39.56 -18.61
N GLY A 82 3.33 -40.62 -19.43
CA GLY A 82 4.41 -41.59 -19.63
C GLY A 82 5.44 -41.22 -20.70
N ASN A 83 5.13 -40.28 -21.61
CA ASN A 83 6.08 -39.73 -22.58
C ASN A 83 5.56 -38.44 -23.27
N GLU A 84 6.34 -37.89 -24.20
CA GLU A 84 5.99 -36.69 -24.98
C GLU A 84 4.71 -36.80 -25.84
N ASN A 85 4.23 -38.00 -26.11
CA ASN A 85 3.01 -38.23 -26.90
C ASN A 85 1.77 -38.38 -26.02
N THR A 86 1.91 -38.50 -24.69
CA THR A 86 0.78 -38.53 -23.79
C THR A 86 0.14 -37.14 -23.71
N SER A 87 -1.17 -37.01 -23.91
CA SER A 87 -1.84 -35.71 -23.85
C SER A 87 -3.23 -35.73 -23.23
N PHE A 88 -3.56 -34.64 -22.53
CA PHE A 88 -4.89 -34.37 -22.02
C PHE A 88 -5.35 -33.03 -22.58
N SER A 89 -6.58 -32.97 -23.07
CA SER A 89 -7.18 -31.73 -23.53
C SER A 89 -8.63 -31.57 -23.08
N ALA A 90 -9.02 -30.33 -22.80
CA ALA A 90 -10.40 -29.95 -22.52
C ALA A 90 -10.68 -28.56 -23.09
N ASP A 91 -11.85 -28.33 -23.71
CA ASP A 91 -12.22 -26.97 -24.11
C ASP A 91 -12.49 -26.11 -22.86
N ARG A 92 -13.07 -26.70 -21.80
CA ARG A 92 -13.38 -26.02 -20.55
C ARG A 92 -13.25 -26.91 -19.32
N VAL A 93 -12.78 -26.34 -18.22
CA VAL A 93 -12.82 -26.94 -16.88
C VAL A 93 -13.65 -26.06 -15.97
N VAL A 94 -14.61 -26.65 -15.24
CA VAL A 94 -15.42 -25.97 -14.24
C VAL A 94 -15.37 -26.74 -12.92
N ILE A 95 -14.91 -26.10 -11.85
CA ILE A 95 -14.91 -26.66 -10.50
C ILE A 95 -15.73 -25.76 -9.60
N THR A 96 -16.80 -26.30 -9.02
CA THR A 96 -17.63 -25.59 -8.03
C THR A 96 -17.54 -26.30 -6.68
N MET A 97 -17.30 -25.54 -5.62
CA MET A 97 -17.27 -26.03 -4.25
C MET A 97 -18.20 -25.19 -3.37
N SER A 98 -19.25 -25.83 -2.87
CA SER A 98 -20.24 -25.24 -1.95
C SER A 98 -20.18 -25.85 -0.54
N GLY A 99 -19.27 -26.79 -0.31
CA GLY A 99 -18.99 -27.43 0.97
C GLY A 99 -17.91 -28.51 0.84
N GLY A 100 -17.53 -29.15 1.94
CA GLY A 100 -16.55 -30.25 1.96
C GLY A 100 -15.19 -29.89 2.55
N ASP A 101 -14.32 -30.88 2.61
CA ASP A 101 -12.96 -30.83 3.17
C ASP A 101 -11.97 -31.45 2.16
N ILE A 102 -11.34 -30.60 1.35
CA ILE A 102 -10.53 -30.99 0.21
C ILE A 102 -9.09 -30.55 0.45
N ASN A 103 -8.11 -31.40 0.14
CA ASN A 103 -6.72 -31.02 0.33
C ASN A 103 -6.26 -29.94 -0.66
N ASN A 104 -6.22 -30.26 -1.96
CA ASN A 104 -5.96 -29.32 -3.04
C ASN A 104 -7.08 -29.36 -4.08
N ILE A 105 -7.33 -28.22 -4.72
CA ILE A 105 -8.16 -28.13 -5.93
C ILE A 105 -7.26 -27.66 -7.08
N VAL A 106 -7.18 -28.47 -8.14
CA VAL A 106 -6.29 -28.21 -9.28
C VAL A 106 -7.07 -28.37 -10.58
N ALA A 107 -7.12 -27.32 -11.39
CA ALA A 107 -7.84 -27.36 -12.67
C ALA A 107 -7.07 -28.09 -13.79
N GLY A 108 -5.75 -28.14 -13.69
CA GLY A 108 -4.91 -28.85 -14.64
C GLY A 108 -4.62 -30.29 -14.26
N SER A 109 -3.56 -30.80 -14.87
CA SER A 109 -3.07 -32.16 -14.68
C SER A 109 -1.95 -32.22 -13.65
N PHE A 110 -1.64 -33.44 -13.19
CA PHE A 110 -0.41 -33.73 -12.46
C PHE A 110 0.56 -34.50 -13.37
N ALA A 111 1.73 -33.95 -13.64
CA ALA A 111 2.72 -34.57 -14.52
C ALA A 111 4.13 -34.54 -13.92
N THR A 112 4.83 -35.67 -14.01
CA THR A 112 6.17 -35.88 -13.42
C THR A 112 7.28 -36.08 -14.46
N GLU A 113 6.95 -36.58 -15.67
CA GLU A 113 7.94 -36.91 -16.71
C GLU A 113 7.83 -36.02 -17.95
N LYS A 114 6.94 -36.36 -18.87
CA LYS A 114 6.75 -35.68 -20.16
C LYS A 114 5.30 -35.80 -20.54
N GLY A 115 4.76 -34.83 -21.27
CA GLY A 115 3.37 -34.89 -21.73
C GLY A 115 2.78 -33.50 -21.89
N ASN A 116 1.59 -33.43 -22.49
CA ASN A 116 0.98 -32.16 -22.86
C ASN A 116 -0.41 -32.02 -22.23
N THR A 117 -0.65 -30.91 -21.53
CA THR A 117 -1.98 -30.49 -21.09
C THR A 117 -2.41 -29.26 -21.89
N SER A 118 -3.61 -29.26 -22.46
CA SER A 118 -4.18 -28.12 -23.18
C SER A 118 -5.62 -27.86 -22.73
N ILE A 119 -5.86 -26.74 -22.05
CA ILE A 119 -7.20 -26.38 -21.56
C ILE A 119 -7.62 -25.03 -22.16
N GLY A 120 -8.80 -24.95 -22.78
CA GLY A 120 -9.28 -23.69 -23.36
C GLY A 120 -9.60 -22.64 -22.29
N SER A 121 -10.39 -22.98 -21.27
CA SER A 121 -10.66 -22.11 -20.13
C SER A 121 -10.89 -22.86 -18.82
N VAL A 122 -10.64 -22.19 -17.71
CA VAL A 122 -10.81 -22.69 -16.34
C VAL A 122 -11.67 -21.72 -15.54
N ASP A 123 -12.73 -22.25 -14.91
CA ASP A 123 -13.53 -21.57 -13.90
C ASP A 123 -13.49 -22.37 -12.59
N ILE A 124 -12.96 -21.79 -11.51
CA ILE A 124 -13.03 -22.37 -10.17
C ILE A 124 -13.85 -21.42 -9.28
N ALA A 125 -14.88 -21.94 -8.62
CA ALA A 125 -15.68 -21.19 -7.66
C ALA A 125 -15.76 -21.95 -6.32
N VAL A 126 -15.29 -21.33 -5.24
CA VAL A 126 -15.35 -21.89 -3.88
C VAL A 126 -16.13 -20.91 -2.99
N SER A 127 -17.34 -21.30 -2.58
CA SER A 127 -18.23 -20.44 -1.78
C SER A 127 -18.34 -20.85 -0.30
N SER A 128 -17.91 -22.07 0.04
CA SER A 128 -17.86 -22.57 1.42
C SER A 128 -16.99 -23.83 1.51
N GLY A 129 -16.78 -24.33 2.72
CA GLY A 129 -15.94 -25.49 3.02
C GLY A 129 -14.47 -25.13 3.20
N LEU A 130 -13.65 -26.17 3.38
CA LEU A 130 -12.22 -26.05 3.64
C LEU A 130 -11.42 -26.65 2.48
N VAL A 131 -10.61 -25.82 1.83
CA VAL A 131 -9.47 -26.30 1.03
C VAL A 131 -8.25 -26.24 1.94
N ARG A 132 -7.78 -27.40 2.44
CA ARG A 132 -6.74 -27.44 3.48
C ARG A 132 -5.43 -26.84 3.02
N ASN A 133 -5.09 -27.01 1.75
CA ASN A 133 -3.85 -26.52 1.19
C ASN A 133 -4.15 -25.45 0.13
N SER A 134 -4.17 -25.77 -1.16
CA SER A 134 -4.15 -24.74 -2.19
C SER A 134 -5.20 -24.91 -3.28
N VAL A 135 -5.55 -23.78 -3.90
CA VAL A 135 -6.34 -23.71 -5.13
C VAL A 135 -5.44 -23.27 -6.27
N VAL A 136 -5.40 -24.04 -7.35
CA VAL A 136 -4.46 -23.87 -8.47
C VAL A 136 -5.22 -23.84 -9.80
N GLY A 137 -5.08 -22.74 -10.52
CA GLY A 137 -5.74 -22.51 -11.80
C GLY A 137 -5.16 -23.28 -12.99
N GLY A 138 -3.95 -23.83 -12.85
CA GLY A 138 -3.25 -24.59 -13.88
C GLY A 138 -2.88 -26.00 -13.46
N SER A 139 -1.84 -26.53 -14.10
CA SER A 139 -1.29 -27.87 -13.80
C SER A 139 -0.21 -27.81 -12.72
N ILE A 140 0.08 -28.96 -12.13
CA ILE A 140 1.25 -29.20 -11.27
C ILE A 140 2.23 -30.04 -12.08
N LEU A 141 3.33 -29.42 -12.52
CA LEU A 141 4.39 -30.07 -13.29
C LEU A 141 5.62 -30.21 -12.40
N THR A 142 6.02 -31.44 -12.11
CA THR A 142 7.06 -31.71 -11.11
C THR A 142 8.11 -32.71 -11.60
N TYR A 143 9.11 -32.99 -10.76
CA TYR A 143 10.17 -33.96 -11.01
C TYR A 143 9.63 -35.40 -11.00
N ASN A 144 10.25 -36.26 -11.80
CA ASN A 144 10.05 -37.70 -11.71
C ASN A 144 10.84 -38.28 -10.52
N THR A 145 12.10 -37.88 -10.40
CA THR A 145 12.97 -38.16 -9.25
C THR A 145 13.91 -36.97 -9.03
N ALA A 146 14.64 -36.93 -7.92
CA ALA A 146 15.63 -35.88 -7.63
C ALA A 146 16.72 -35.71 -8.72
N THR A 147 16.86 -36.66 -9.66
CA THR A 147 17.83 -36.63 -10.75
C THR A 147 17.21 -36.67 -12.15
N ASN A 148 15.88 -36.83 -12.27
CA ASN A 148 15.19 -36.91 -13.55
C ASN A 148 14.18 -35.76 -13.67
N MET A 149 14.58 -34.75 -14.44
CA MET A 149 13.83 -33.51 -14.64
C MET A 149 12.55 -33.77 -15.45
N GLY A 150 11.42 -33.22 -15.01
CA GLY A 150 10.19 -33.19 -15.81
C GLY A 150 10.30 -32.23 -17.00
N TRP A 151 9.63 -32.54 -18.10
CA TRP A 151 9.56 -31.80 -19.37
C TRP A 151 8.11 -31.65 -19.85
N ALA A 152 7.14 -31.80 -18.94
CA ALA A 152 5.75 -31.63 -19.27
C ALA A 152 5.45 -30.18 -19.69
N VAL A 153 4.48 -30.03 -20.59
CA VAL A 153 4.02 -28.73 -21.08
C VAL A 153 2.55 -28.60 -20.74
N SER A 154 2.16 -27.45 -20.18
CA SER A 154 0.76 -27.10 -19.95
C SER A 154 0.45 -25.76 -20.60
N HIS A 155 -0.62 -25.72 -21.37
CA HIS A 155 -1.22 -24.48 -21.84
C HIS A 155 -2.65 -24.40 -21.34
N VAL A 156 -3.01 -23.25 -20.77
CA VAL A 156 -4.38 -22.91 -20.41
C VAL A 156 -4.70 -21.57 -21.08
N GLY A 157 -5.87 -21.41 -21.71
CA GLY A 157 -6.25 -20.10 -22.23
C GLY A 157 -6.48 -19.10 -21.09
N SER A 158 -7.71 -19.03 -20.58
CA SER A 158 -8.03 -18.14 -19.45
C SER A 158 -8.35 -18.90 -18.17
N THR A 159 -7.79 -18.46 -17.05
CA THR A 159 -8.18 -18.92 -15.71
C THR A 159 -8.97 -17.85 -14.96
N ASN A 160 -10.08 -18.25 -14.35
CA ASN A 160 -10.88 -17.45 -13.45
C ASN A 160 -11.14 -18.22 -12.14
N ILE A 161 -10.63 -17.69 -11.02
CA ILE A 161 -10.80 -18.27 -9.68
C ILE A 161 -11.60 -17.29 -8.82
N ILE A 162 -12.68 -17.77 -8.22
CA ILE A 162 -13.54 -16.99 -7.32
C ILE A 162 -13.62 -17.71 -5.98
N ILE A 163 -13.12 -17.07 -4.93
CA ILE A 163 -13.27 -17.52 -3.55
C ILE A 163 -14.20 -16.54 -2.85
N ASN A 164 -15.33 -17.01 -2.32
CA ASN A 164 -16.36 -16.15 -1.74
C ASN A 164 -17.08 -16.86 -0.58
N GLY A 165 -18.11 -16.21 -0.02
CA GLY A 165 -18.91 -16.73 1.07
C GLY A 165 -18.05 -16.94 2.31
N ASP A 166 -18.14 -18.12 2.91
CA ASP A 166 -17.39 -18.47 4.13
C ASP A 166 -16.30 -19.52 3.83
N ALA A 167 -15.79 -19.54 2.59
CA ALA A 167 -14.74 -20.46 2.18
C ALA A 167 -13.44 -20.21 2.95
N VAL A 168 -12.73 -21.29 3.29
CA VAL A 168 -11.41 -21.22 3.92
C VAL A 168 -10.39 -21.94 3.05
N ILE A 169 -9.35 -21.23 2.66
CA ILE A 169 -8.19 -21.77 1.94
C ILE A 169 -6.99 -21.77 2.89
N GLY A 170 -6.37 -22.93 3.05
CA GLY A 170 -5.30 -23.15 3.99
C GLY A 170 -5.78 -23.54 5.38
N GLU A 171 -5.16 -24.55 5.99
CA GLU A 171 -5.43 -24.95 7.37
C GLU A 171 -4.58 -24.17 8.38
N ASN A 172 -3.41 -23.69 7.94
CA ASN A 172 -2.46 -22.93 8.75
C ASN A 172 -2.10 -21.62 8.03
N VAL A 173 -1.73 -20.61 8.81
CA VAL A 173 -1.22 -19.36 8.26
C VAL A 173 0.20 -19.57 7.73
N SER A 174 0.45 -19.18 6.48
CA SER A 174 1.78 -19.19 5.87
C SER A 174 2.01 -17.93 5.04
N SER A 175 3.16 -17.30 5.26
CA SER A 175 3.58 -16.09 4.56
C SER A 175 4.42 -16.40 3.32
N ALA A 176 4.68 -15.38 2.49
CA ALA A 176 5.64 -15.49 1.38
C ALA A 176 7.08 -15.76 1.85
N LYS A 177 7.38 -15.54 3.14
CA LYS A 177 8.67 -15.82 3.78
C LYS A 177 8.73 -17.24 4.37
N ASP A 178 7.61 -17.94 4.50
CA ASP A 178 7.59 -19.30 5.04
C ASP A 178 7.86 -20.31 3.92
N LYS A 179 9.05 -20.91 3.92
CA LYS A 179 9.44 -22.00 3.02
C LYS A 179 9.46 -23.34 3.76
N SER A 180 9.23 -24.44 3.05
CA SER A 180 9.23 -25.80 3.63
C SER A 180 10.49 -26.58 3.30
N GLU A 181 10.82 -27.60 4.10
CA GLU A 181 12.02 -28.43 3.89
C GLU A 181 11.98 -29.26 2.59
N ASN A 182 10.78 -29.47 2.00
CA ASN A 182 10.56 -30.12 0.70
C ASN A 182 10.20 -29.09 -0.39
N ASN A 183 10.80 -27.89 -0.29
CA ASN A 183 10.64 -26.70 -1.11
C ASN A 183 10.10 -26.94 -2.52
N ASP A 184 9.05 -26.17 -2.85
CA ASP A 184 8.90 -25.48 -4.15
C ASP A 184 7.49 -24.87 -4.29
N ILE A 185 6.51 -25.21 -3.44
CA ILE A 185 5.14 -24.67 -3.42
C ILE A 185 4.91 -23.88 -2.13
N ILE A 186 4.26 -22.71 -2.21
CA ILE A 186 3.76 -21.99 -1.03
C ILE A 186 2.44 -22.65 -0.61
N PHE A 187 2.42 -23.18 0.61
CA PHE A 187 1.23 -23.82 1.13
C PHE A 187 0.09 -22.83 1.37
N ASN A 188 -1.13 -23.36 1.51
CA ASN A 188 -2.29 -22.60 1.99
C ASN A 188 -2.76 -21.48 1.04
N SER A 189 -2.35 -21.51 -0.23
CA SER A 189 -2.35 -20.35 -1.11
C SER A 189 -3.29 -20.48 -2.30
N VAL A 190 -3.55 -19.36 -2.97
CA VAL A 190 -4.33 -19.30 -4.21
C VAL A 190 -3.42 -18.85 -5.35
N TYR A 191 -3.37 -19.65 -6.42
CA TYR A 191 -2.58 -19.41 -7.62
C TYR A 191 -3.49 -19.23 -8.83
N GLY A 192 -3.46 -18.05 -9.46
CA GLY A 192 -4.18 -17.81 -10.70
C GLY A 192 -3.68 -18.72 -11.84
N GLY A 193 -2.39 -19.06 -11.83
CA GLY A 193 -1.78 -20.01 -12.77
C GLY A 193 -1.53 -21.41 -12.19
N GLY A 194 -0.52 -22.07 -12.74
CA GLY A 194 -0.05 -23.39 -12.30
C GLY A 194 1.26 -23.32 -11.53
N TYR A 195 1.73 -24.48 -11.08
CA TYR A 195 3.05 -24.65 -10.48
C TYR A 195 3.95 -25.56 -11.32
N THR A 196 5.18 -25.14 -11.61
CA THR A 196 6.11 -25.87 -12.48
C THR A 196 7.55 -25.85 -11.97
N VAL A 197 8.22 -26.99 -12.10
CA VAL A 197 9.66 -27.17 -11.83
C VAL A 197 10.33 -28.05 -12.87
N GLY A 198 11.64 -28.21 -12.79
CA GLY A 198 12.40 -28.94 -13.80
C GLY A 198 12.34 -28.21 -15.14
N ASN A 199 12.47 -28.93 -16.26
CA ASN A 199 12.27 -28.33 -17.59
C ASN A 199 10.78 -28.20 -17.98
N GLY A 200 9.86 -28.29 -17.01
CA GLY A 200 8.44 -28.08 -17.23
C GLY A 200 8.14 -26.66 -17.70
N THR A 201 7.18 -26.53 -18.62
CA THR A 201 6.74 -25.23 -19.13
C THR A 201 5.24 -25.06 -18.96
N GLN A 202 4.81 -23.96 -18.34
CA GLN A 202 3.41 -23.57 -18.29
C GLN A 202 3.16 -22.22 -18.94
N SER A 203 2.02 -22.10 -19.60
CA SER A 203 1.61 -20.87 -20.27
C SER A 203 0.12 -20.63 -20.09
N PHE A 204 -0.23 -19.36 -19.93
CA PHE A 204 -1.60 -18.87 -19.75
C PHE A 204 -1.85 -17.70 -20.69
N ASP A 205 -3.02 -17.57 -21.32
CA ASP A 205 -3.37 -16.32 -22.03
C ASP A 205 -3.71 -15.22 -21.01
N SER A 206 -4.43 -15.56 -19.95
CA SER A 206 -4.77 -14.65 -18.86
C SER A 206 -5.15 -15.37 -17.56
N THR A 207 -5.01 -14.69 -16.43
CA THR A 207 -5.32 -15.20 -15.08
C THR A 207 -6.11 -14.17 -14.27
N SER A 208 -7.09 -14.63 -13.50
CA SER A 208 -7.92 -13.80 -12.64
C SER A 208 -8.21 -14.51 -11.33
N VAL A 209 -7.96 -13.85 -10.21
CA VAL A 209 -8.29 -14.32 -8.86
C VAL A 209 -9.15 -13.27 -8.16
N SER A 210 -10.34 -13.66 -7.70
CA SER A 210 -11.24 -12.80 -6.94
C SER A 210 -11.53 -13.41 -5.57
N ILE A 211 -11.38 -12.64 -4.51
CA ILE A 211 -11.64 -13.06 -3.13
C ILE A 211 -12.60 -12.06 -2.48
N ALA A 212 -13.77 -12.54 -2.05
CA ALA A 212 -14.86 -11.71 -1.54
C ALA A 212 -15.59 -12.40 -0.37
N GLY A 213 -16.70 -11.85 0.09
CA GLY A 213 -17.48 -12.38 1.20
C GLY A 213 -16.74 -12.29 2.52
N ASN A 214 -16.85 -13.34 3.33
CA ASN A 214 -16.07 -13.55 4.54
C ASN A 214 -14.98 -14.62 4.30
N ALA A 215 -14.56 -14.81 3.04
CA ALA A 215 -13.60 -15.83 2.71
C ALA A 215 -12.26 -15.55 3.40
N VAL A 216 -11.59 -16.63 3.83
CA VAL A 216 -10.30 -16.57 4.50
C VAL A 216 -9.27 -17.30 3.65
N VAL A 217 -8.17 -16.62 3.33
CA VAL A 217 -6.97 -17.24 2.76
C VAL A 217 -5.85 -17.16 3.78
N ASN A 218 -5.45 -18.32 4.31
CA ASN A 218 -4.39 -18.41 5.31
C ASN A 218 -2.98 -18.34 4.70
N GLY A 219 -2.84 -18.58 3.39
CA GLY A 219 -1.61 -18.38 2.62
C GLY A 219 -1.58 -17.05 1.87
N VAL A 220 -0.86 -17.06 0.75
CA VAL A 220 -0.70 -15.90 -0.13
C VAL A 220 -1.62 -15.96 -1.34
N VAL A 221 -1.81 -14.83 -2.00
CA VAL A 221 -2.58 -14.74 -3.25
C VAL A 221 -1.66 -14.31 -4.37
N ILE A 222 -1.60 -15.10 -5.43
CA ILE A 222 -0.73 -14.88 -6.59
C ILE A 222 -1.60 -14.79 -7.84
N GLY A 223 -1.55 -13.65 -8.53
CA GLY A 223 -2.25 -13.47 -9.80
C GLY A 223 -1.68 -14.35 -10.90
N GLY A 224 -0.35 -14.47 -10.98
CA GLY A 224 0.35 -15.23 -12.01
C GLY A 224 0.54 -16.72 -11.69
N SER A 225 1.52 -17.31 -12.36
CA SER A 225 1.97 -18.69 -12.13
C SER A 225 3.15 -18.77 -11.16
N HIS A 226 3.43 -19.98 -10.69
CA HIS A 226 4.59 -20.28 -9.86
C HIS A 226 5.60 -21.14 -10.64
N ALA A 227 6.81 -20.62 -10.84
CA ALA A 227 7.96 -21.44 -11.22
C ALA A 227 8.85 -21.71 -10.01
N GLY A 228 9.24 -22.95 -9.77
CA GLY A 228 10.33 -23.28 -8.84
C GLY A 228 11.65 -23.54 -9.61
N PRO A 229 12.58 -24.32 -9.05
CA PRO A 229 13.88 -24.61 -9.65
C PRO A 229 13.76 -25.11 -11.08
N THR A 230 14.52 -24.49 -11.98
CA THR A 230 14.55 -24.66 -13.44
C THR A 230 13.21 -24.57 -14.21
N GLY A 231 12.08 -24.36 -13.53
CA GLY A 231 10.74 -24.29 -14.13
C GLY A 231 10.54 -23.02 -14.95
N THR A 232 9.72 -23.09 -16.01
CA THR A 232 9.33 -21.90 -16.78
C THR A 232 7.83 -21.72 -16.76
N ALA A 233 7.34 -20.56 -16.32
CA ALA A 233 5.93 -20.22 -16.42
C ALA A 233 5.74 -18.82 -17.00
N TYR A 234 4.65 -18.60 -17.73
CA TYR A 234 4.28 -17.25 -18.13
C TYR A 234 2.79 -17.05 -18.36
N VAL A 235 2.35 -15.80 -18.22
CA VAL A 235 0.98 -15.35 -18.53
C VAL A 235 1.05 -14.27 -19.61
N GLY A 236 0.20 -14.36 -20.63
CA GLY A 236 0.16 -13.46 -21.79
C GLY A 236 0.96 -13.95 -23.01
N ASP A 237 0.85 -13.21 -24.11
CA ASP A 237 1.54 -13.52 -25.36
C ASP A 237 2.95 -12.92 -25.37
N LYS A 238 3.96 -13.77 -25.26
CA LYS A 238 5.38 -13.40 -25.32
C LYS A 238 5.82 -12.74 -26.63
N ASN A 239 5.04 -12.88 -27.70
CA ASN A 239 5.33 -12.30 -29.00
C ASN A 239 4.52 -11.02 -29.26
N ALA A 240 3.78 -10.52 -28.27
CA ALA A 240 3.02 -9.29 -28.41
C ALA A 240 3.96 -8.12 -28.73
N SER A 241 3.52 -7.25 -29.65
CA SER A 241 4.22 -6.00 -29.94
C SER A 241 3.97 -4.91 -28.89
N ASP A 242 2.96 -5.11 -28.05
CA ASP A 242 2.54 -4.21 -26.98
C ASP A 242 2.11 -5.04 -25.77
N PHE A 243 2.68 -4.73 -24.60
CA PHE A 243 2.40 -5.40 -23.34
C PHE A 243 1.46 -4.59 -22.43
N SER A 244 0.79 -3.55 -22.94
CA SER A 244 -0.13 -2.72 -22.15
C SER A 244 -1.36 -3.46 -21.61
N LYS A 245 -1.81 -4.51 -22.29
CA LYS A 245 -3.00 -5.31 -21.91
C LYS A 245 -2.84 -5.94 -20.53
N ILE A 246 -3.83 -5.77 -19.66
CA ILE A 246 -3.91 -6.49 -18.38
C ILE A 246 -4.20 -7.98 -18.66
N VAL A 247 -3.30 -8.86 -18.21
CA VAL A 247 -3.41 -10.32 -18.38
C VAL A 247 -3.38 -11.08 -17.06
N SER A 248 -3.07 -10.40 -15.95
CA SER A 248 -3.17 -10.96 -14.61
C SER A 248 -3.89 -10.01 -13.68
N THR A 249 -4.89 -10.51 -12.95
CA THR A 249 -5.72 -9.70 -12.06
C THR A 249 -5.93 -10.40 -10.72
N VAL A 250 -5.81 -9.63 -9.64
CA VAL A 250 -6.22 -10.03 -8.30
C VAL A 250 -7.18 -9.00 -7.74
N SER A 251 -8.34 -9.43 -7.26
CA SER A 251 -9.36 -8.57 -6.68
C SER A 251 -9.72 -9.03 -5.27
N ILE A 252 -9.60 -8.14 -4.29
CA ILE A 252 -9.99 -8.37 -2.89
C ILE A 252 -11.12 -7.39 -2.54
N SER A 253 -12.22 -7.90 -2.02
CA SER A 253 -13.41 -7.09 -1.74
C SER A 253 -14.17 -7.56 -0.50
N GLU A 254 -15.17 -6.77 -0.11
CA GLU A 254 -16.09 -7.09 1.00
C GLU A 254 -15.36 -7.29 2.34
N ASN A 255 -15.49 -8.44 3.00
CA ASN A 255 -14.86 -8.73 4.30
C ASN A 255 -13.77 -9.80 4.21
N ALA A 256 -13.24 -10.06 3.02
CA ALA A 256 -12.24 -11.10 2.82
C ALA A 256 -10.99 -10.87 3.70
N GLU A 257 -10.42 -11.96 4.25
CA GLU A 257 -9.20 -11.90 5.04
C GLU A 257 -8.06 -12.68 4.38
N ILE A 258 -6.97 -11.98 4.06
CA ILE A 258 -5.72 -12.58 3.56
C ILE A 258 -4.70 -12.61 4.70
N ARG A 259 -4.69 -13.72 5.44
CA ARG A 259 -3.92 -13.88 6.68
C ARG A 259 -2.46 -14.26 6.46
N GLY A 260 -2.13 -14.83 5.29
CA GLY A 260 -0.73 -14.95 4.89
C GLY A 260 -0.08 -13.57 4.71
N GLY A 261 -0.89 -12.53 4.47
CA GLY A 261 -0.50 -11.12 4.45
C GLY A 261 0.19 -10.64 3.19
N TYR A 262 0.17 -11.44 2.11
CA TYR A 262 0.78 -11.08 0.83
C TYR A 262 -0.18 -11.28 -0.33
N VAL A 263 -0.27 -10.25 -1.17
CA VAL A 263 -0.95 -10.28 -2.46
C VAL A 263 0.01 -9.82 -3.55
N PHE A 264 0.16 -10.62 -4.60
CA PHE A 264 1.01 -10.33 -5.76
C PHE A 264 0.16 -10.28 -7.03
N GLY A 265 0.22 -9.17 -7.76
CA GLY A 265 -0.41 -9.04 -9.09
C GLY A 265 0.33 -9.83 -10.17
N GLY A 266 1.62 -10.09 -9.97
CA GLY A 266 2.47 -10.82 -10.91
C GLY A 266 2.68 -12.29 -10.55
N ALA A 267 3.74 -12.86 -11.11
CA ALA A 267 4.07 -14.28 -10.96
C ALA A 267 5.08 -14.51 -9.83
N TYR A 268 5.15 -15.74 -9.32
CA TYR A 268 6.04 -16.11 -8.22
C TYR A 268 7.17 -17.01 -8.74
N HIS A 269 8.42 -16.69 -8.38
CA HIS A 269 9.56 -17.54 -8.67
C HIS A 269 10.47 -17.69 -7.44
N SER A 270 10.83 -18.92 -7.12
CA SER A 270 11.75 -19.24 -6.03
C SER A 270 12.73 -20.34 -6.41
N TRP A 271 13.93 -20.31 -5.82
CA TRP A 271 14.93 -21.38 -5.92
C TRP A 271 15.43 -21.68 -7.35
N GLY A 272 15.74 -20.66 -8.16
CA GLY A 272 16.28 -20.88 -9.50
C GLY A 272 17.65 -21.58 -9.48
N ASP A 273 17.73 -22.85 -9.85
CA ASP A 273 18.97 -23.60 -10.12
C ASP A 273 19.32 -23.61 -11.63
N GLY A 274 18.86 -22.59 -12.37
CA GLY A 274 19.07 -22.42 -13.81
C GLY A 274 18.39 -21.16 -14.39
N LYS A 275 18.66 -20.85 -15.68
CA LYS A 275 18.19 -19.64 -16.40
C LYS A 275 16.69 -19.62 -16.72
N LYS A 276 15.83 -19.58 -15.71
CA LYS A 276 14.40 -19.80 -15.90
C LYS A 276 13.59 -18.76 -15.14
N SER A 277 12.31 -18.61 -15.47
CA SER A 277 11.52 -17.46 -15.05
C SER A 277 10.04 -17.78 -14.89
N SER A 278 9.38 -16.95 -14.08
CA SER A 278 7.93 -16.84 -14.03
C SER A 278 7.54 -15.43 -14.46
N ASP A 279 7.12 -15.24 -15.71
CA ASP A 279 6.96 -13.90 -16.30
C ASP A 279 5.51 -13.55 -16.64
N ILE A 280 5.19 -12.26 -16.63
CA ILE A 280 3.94 -11.70 -17.15
C ILE A 280 4.25 -10.95 -18.45
N TYR A 281 3.85 -11.49 -19.58
CA TYR A 281 3.88 -10.85 -20.90
C TYR A 281 2.62 -10.01 -21.11
N GLY A 282 2.51 -8.95 -20.30
CA GLY A 282 1.40 -8.02 -20.27
C GLY A 282 1.47 -7.16 -19.00
N SER A 283 0.38 -6.48 -18.67
CA SER A 283 0.20 -5.72 -17.45
C SER A 283 -0.50 -6.53 -16.36
N THR A 284 -0.34 -6.10 -15.11
CA THR A 284 -1.03 -6.67 -13.94
C THR A 284 -1.99 -5.65 -13.31
N LEU A 285 -2.98 -6.14 -12.57
CA LEU A 285 -3.87 -5.32 -11.75
C LEU A 285 -4.11 -6.00 -10.40
N VAL A 286 -3.87 -5.28 -9.31
CA VAL A 286 -4.38 -5.62 -7.98
C VAL A 286 -5.41 -4.58 -7.57
N SER A 287 -6.65 -5.00 -7.33
CA SER A 287 -7.73 -4.14 -6.87
C SER A 287 -8.16 -4.52 -5.45
N VAL A 288 -8.16 -3.58 -4.53
CA VAL A 288 -8.65 -3.74 -3.15
C VAL A 288 -9.78 -2.76 -2.90
N THR A 289 -11.01 -3.28 -2.80
CA THR A 289 -12.21 -2.48 -2.54
C THR A 289 -12.77 -2.74 -1.13
N GLY A 290 -12.24 -3.74 -0.43
CA GLY A 290 -12.63 -4.17 0.90
C GLY A 290 -11.67 -5.22 1.45
N GLY A 291 -12.00 -5.79 2.60
CA GLY A 291 -11.23 -6.84 3.26
C GLY A 291 -10.02 -6.35 4.05
N LYS A 292 -9.26 -7.31 4.59
CA LYS A 292 -8.05 -7.09 5.36
C LYS A 292 -6.92 -7.98 4.86
N ILE A 293 -5.79 -7.36 4.53
CA ILE A 293 -4.54 -8.06 4.19
C ILE A 293 -3.59 -7.86 5.35
N PHE A 294 -3.34 -8.90 6.14
CA PHE A 294 -2.55 -8.77 7.36
C PHE A 294 -2.01 -10.11 7.84
N ASN A 295 -0.70 -10.18 8.07
CA ASN A 295 -0.08 -11.32 8.74
C ASN A 295 0.23 -10.96 10.20
N SER A 296 -0.34 -11.70 11.14
CA SER A 296 -0.16 -11.44 12.58
C SER A 296 1.24 -11.71 13.09
N ALA A 297 1.98 -12.65 12.49
CA ALA A 297 3.36 -12.93 12.86
C ALA A 297 4.32 -11.83 12.41
N LEU A 298 4.03 -11.19 11.28
CA LEU A 298 4.80 -10.07 10.73
C LEU A 298 4.31 -8.71 11.24
N ASN A 299 3.11 -8.67 11.81
CA ASN A 299 2.39 -7.45 12.17
C ASN A 299 2.30 -6.46 10.99
N ALA A 300 2.07 -7.00 9.78
CA ALA A 300 2.01 -6.24 8.55
C ALA A 300 1.29 -7.01 7.43
N GLY A 301 0.64 -6.27 6.52
CA GLY A 301 0.16 -6.71 5.22
C GLY A 301 0.88 -6.05 4.05
N TYR A 302 0.94 -6.76 2.92
CA TYR A 302 1.68 -6.33 1.74
C TYR A 302 0.90 -6.58 0.46
N VAL A 303 0.80 -5.54 -0.37
CA VAL A 303 0.31 -5.59 -1.75
C VAL A 303 1.43 -5.19 -2.70
N PHE A 304 1.68 -6.02 -3.70
CA PHE A 304 2.62 -5.74 -4.77
C PHE A 304 1.89 -5.76 -6.12
N GLY A 305 2.04 -4.67 -6.89
CA GLY A 305 1.58 -4.66 -8.28
C GLY A 305 2.33 -5.70 -9.13
N GLY A 306 3.59 -5.94 -8.81
CA GLY A 306 4.43 -6.98 -9.42
C GLY A 306 4.27 -8.37 -8.79
N GLY A 307 5.22 -9.23 -9.14
CA GLY A 307 5.39 -10.57 -8.60
C GLY A 307 6.41 -10.68 -7.48
N TYR A 308 6.86 -11.90 -7.23
CA TYR A 308 7.87 -12.25 -6.22
C TYR A 308 9.02 -13.02 -6.84
N SER A 309 10.24 -12.75 -6.38
CA SER A 309 11.44 -13.51 -6.77
C SER A 309 12.40 -13.74 -5.59
N SER A 310 12.92 -14.97 -5.43
CA SER A 310 13.94 -15.25 -4.41
C SER A 310 14.88 -16.43 -4.66
N ASP A 311 16.04 -16.37 -4.01
CA ASP A 311 16.96 -17.50 -3.76
C ASP A 311 17.45 -18.29 -4.99
N GLY A 312 17.87 -17.65 -6.09
CA GLY A 312 18.46 -18.37 -7.25
C GLY A 312 19.95 -18.70 -7.08
N ASN A 313 20.40 -19.92 -7.37
CA ASN A 313 21.71 -20.49 -7.04
C ASN A 313 22.96 -19.59 -7.26
N SER A 314 22.96 -18.75 -8.32
CA SER A 314 24.04 -17.80 -8.61
C SER A 314 23.53 -16.58 -9.39
N ALA A 315 24.36 -15.55 -9.60
CA ALA A 315 23.97 -14.37 -10.39
C ALA A 315 23.56 -14.71 -11.84
N ASP A 316 24.22 -15.71 -12.45
CA ASP A 316 23.91 -16.18 -13.81
C ASP A 316 22.68 -17.11 -13.86
N GLU A 317 22.20 -17.54 -12.69
CA GLU A 317 21.06 -18.45 -12.48
C GLU A 317 20.06 -17.82 -11.52
N ALA A 318 19.95 -16.48 -11.53
CA ALA A 318 19.08 -15.78 -10.62
C ALA A 318 17.62 -16.21 -10.82
N SER A 319 16.86 -16.25 -9.72
CA SER A 319 15.41 -16.35 -9.83
C SER A 319 14.89 -15.07 -10.48
N ILE A 320 14.08 -15.20 -11.51
CA ILE A 320 13.52 -14.09 -12.28
C ILE A 320 11.98 -14.14 -12.27
N SER A 321 11.36 -13.02 -11.92
CA SER A 321 9.94 -12.77 -12.18
C SER A 321 9.82 -11.37 -12.77
N ASN A 322 9.33 -11.23 -14.01
CA ASN A 322 9.17 -9.92 -14.65
C ASN A 322 7.72 -9.63 -15.02
N VAL A 323 7.41 -8.35 -15.15
CA VAL A 323 6.20 -7.83 -15.78
C VAL A 323 6.64 -6.99 -16.98
N TYR A 324 6.29 -7.45 -18.19
CA TYR A 324 6.68 -6.77 -19.44
C TYR A 324 5.84 -5.54 -19.76
N GLY A 325 4.64 -5.44 -19.18
CA GLY A 325 3.78 -4.27 -19.24
C GLY A 325 3.91 -3.40 -18.00
N ASN A 326 2.79 -2.78 -17.63
CA ASN A 326 2.66 -1.95 -16.44
C ASN A 326 2.19 -2.78 -15.25
N THR A 327 2.53 -2.35 -14.05
CA THR A 327 1.90 -2.83 -12.83
C THR A 327 0.90 -1.79 -12.33
N ASN A 328 -0.28 -2.25 -11.90
CA ASN A 328 -1.34 -1.36 -11.43
C ASN A 328 -1.87 -1.86 -10.09
N VAL A 329 -1.93 -0.96 -9.11
CA VAL A 329 -2.55 -1.21 -7.81
C VAL A 329 -3.63 -0.15 -7.57
N GLU A 330 -4.85 -0.59 -7.33
CA GLU A 330 -6.00 0.27 -7.07
C GLU A 330 -6.58 -0.07 -5.69
N ILE A 331 -6.62 0.90 -4.79
CA ILE A 331 -7.17 0.74 -3.43
C ILE A 331 -8.28 1.78 -3.25
N SER A 332 -9.50 1.31 -3.11
CA SER A 332 -10.68 2.14 -2.82
C SER A 332 -11.33 1.81 -1.48
N GLY A 333 -10.91 0.72 -0.83
CA GLY A 333 -11.38 0.29 0.48
C GLY A 333 -10.46 -0.74 1.11
N GLY A 334 -10.86 -1.28 2.26
CA GLY A 334 -10.10 -2.30 3.00
C GLY A 334 -8.98 -1.74 3.88
N GLU A 335 -8.19 -2.64 4.46
CA GLU A 335 -7.02 -2.36 5.32
C GLU A 335 -5.77 -3.05 4.77
N VAL A 336 -4.77 -2.24 4.40
CA VAL A 336 -3.49 -2.69 3.82
C VAL A 336 -2.35 -1.90 4.45
N ASP A 337 -1.34 -2.54 5.04
CA ASP A 337 -0.24 -1.77 5.62
C ASP A 337 0.67 -1.19 4.53
N ASN A 338 1.27 -2.03 3.68
CA ASN A 338 2.29 -1.58 2.73
C ASN A 338 1.90 -1.88 1.28
N VAL A 339 1.98 -0.87 0.44
CA VAL A 339 1.63 -0.94 -0.98
C VAL A 339 2.85 -0.64 -1.83
N PHE A 340 3.18 -1.55 -2.73
CA PHE A 340 4.32 -1.45 -3.63
C PHE A 340 3.86 -1.49 -5.08
N GLY A 341 4.34 -0.55 -5.89
CA GLY A 341 4.07 -0.53 -7.32
C GLY A 341 4.85 -1.62 -8.06
N GLY A 342 6.05 -1.97 -7.57
CA GLY A 342 6.95 -2.92 -8.22
C GLY A 342 6.90 -4.35 -7.67
N MET A 343 8.02 -5.06 -7.87
CA MET A 343 8.21 -6.46 -7.47
C MET A 343 8.72 -6.57 -6.03
N TYR A 344 8.48 -7.71 -5.39
CA TYR A 344 9.18 -8.09 -4.17
C TYR A 344 10.31 -9.06 -4.48
N VAL A 345 11.55 -8.71 -4.11
CA VAL A 345 12.72 -9.53 -4.33
C VAL A 345 13.48 -9.71 -3.02
N ASN A 346 13.79 -10.95 -2.64
CA ASN A 346 14.55 -11.17 -1.42
C ASN A 346 15.62 -12.28 -1.52
N GLU A 347 16.58 -12.19 -0.61
CA GLU A 347 17.67 -13.15 -0.39
C GLU A 347 17.46 -13.90 0.93
N LEU A 348 16.28 -14.49 1.13
CA LEU A 348 15.84 -14.94 2.45
C LEU A 348 16.82 -15.87 3.18
N TYR A 349 17.57 -16.70 2.45
CA TYR A 349 18.50 -17.67 3.05
C TYR A 349 19.97 -17.51 2.64
N GLY A 350 20.32 -16.47 1.87
CA GLY A 350 21.71 -16.23 1.52
C GLY A 350 22.32 -17.20 0.50
N TYR A 351 21.46 -17.94 -0.19
CA TYR A 351 21.83 -18.96 -1.16
C TYR A 351 21.72 -18.49 -2.59
N GLY A 352 21.28 -17.25 -2.84
CA GLY A 352 21.01 -16.91 -4.23
C GLY A 352 20.74 -15.48 -4.64
N SER A 353 20.91 -15.26 -5.94
CA SER A 353 20.56 -14.04 -6.66
C SER A 353 19.10 -14.09 -7.10
N ALA A 354 18.46 -12.93 -7.13
CA ALA A 354 17.08 -12.80 -7.52
C ALA A 354 16.85 -11.43 -8.17
N LYS A 355 15.99 -11.42 -9.17
CA LYS A 355 15.67 -10.24 -9.97
C LYS A 355 14.17 -10.16 -10.19
N GLY A 356 13.66 -8.93 -10.18
CA GLY A 356 12.35 -8.64 -10.75
C GLY A 356 12.33 -7.29 -11.45
N GLU A 357 11.73 -7.24 -12.63
CA GLU A 357 11.63 -6.00 -13.40
C GLU A 357 10.20 -5.76 -13.85
N VAL A 358 9.74 -4.52 -13.65
CA VAL A 358 8.60 -3.95 -14.36
C VAL A 358 9.16 -3.19 -15.55
N MET A 359 8.87 -3.65 -16.77
CA MET A 359 9.40 -3.06 -17.98
C MET A 359 8.68 -1.77 -18.38
N GLY A 360 7.41 -1.63 -17.97
CA GLY A 360 6.62 -0.41 -18.11
C GLY A 360 6.62 0.45 -16.85
N ASP A 361 5.50 1.15 -16.63
CA ASP A 361 5.26 2.00 -15.47
C ASP A 361 4.68 1.21 -14.29
N ALA A 362 4.93 1.69 -13.08
CA ALA A 362 4.29 1.25 -11.86
C ALA A 362 3.27 2.30 -11.40
N ASN A 363 1.99 1.93 -11.35
CA ASN A 363 0.88 2.84 -11.06
C ASN A 363 0.17 2.41 -9.77
N ILE A 364 0.02 3.35 -8.83
CA ILE A 364 -0.71 3.16 -7.58
C ILE A 364 -1.77 4.25 -7.48
N ILE A 365 -3.02 3.85 -7.30
CA ILE A 365 -4.15 4.75 -7.09
C ILE A 365 -4.83 4.37 -5.78
N VAL A 366 -4.89 5.32 -4.84
CA VAL A 366 -5.54 5.14 -3.54
C VAL A 366 -6.65 6.19 -3.40
N THR A 367 -7.90 5.75 -3.49
CA THR A 367 -9.09 6.62 -3.37
C THR A 367 -9.90 6.40 -2.09
N GLY A 368 -9.50 5.43 -1.27
CA GLY A 368 -10.14 5.10 -0.01
C GLY A 368 -9.42 3.96 0.71
N GLY A 369 -10.01 3.44 1.78
CA GLY A 369 -9.40 2.43 2.64
C GLY A 369 -8.38 3.01 3.62
N LYS A 370 -7.75 2.11 4.40
CA LYS A 370 -6.66 2.43 5.32
C LYS A 370 -5.35 1.89 4.75
N VAL A 371 -4.42 2.78 4.47
CA VAL A 371 -3.08 2.44 3.99
C VAL A 371 -2.03 3.01 4.94
N ALA A 372 -1.03 2.21 5.33
CA ALA A 372 0.05 2.74 6.17
C ALA A 372 1.14 3.41 5.31
N ASN A 373 1.79 2.67 4.41
CA ASN A 373 2.87 3.19 3.57
C ASN A 373 2.66 2.87 2.10
N ILE A 374 3.10 3.79 1.23
CA ILE A 374 3.09 3.62 -0.22
C ILE A 374 4.51 3.74 -0.77
N TYR A 375 4.89 2.83 -1.66
CA TYR A 375 6.18 2.81 -2.35
C TYR A 375 5.94 2.67 -3.85
N GLY A 376 6.33 3.67 -4.64
CA GLY A 376 6.14 3.67 -6.09
C GLY A 376 6.94 2.58 -6.82
N GLY A 377 8.06 2.14 -6.23
CA GLY A 377 8.92 1.08 -6.75
C GLY A 377 8.69 -0.30 -6.13
N GLY A 378 9.66 -1.20 -6.30
CA GLY A 378 9.65 -2.53 -5.69
C GLY A 378 10.34 -2.57 -4.32
N MET A 379 10.36 -3.76 -3.70
CA MET A 379 11.02 -4.01 -2.42
C MET A 379 12.18 -4.99 -2.59
N THR A 380 13.33 -4.66 -2.02
CA THR A 380 14.46 -5.58 -1.87
C THR A 380 14.79 -5.84 -0.41
N GLU A 381 14.94 -7.10 -0.02
CA GLU A 381 15.47 -7.51 1.28
C GLU A 381 16.72 -8.39 1.10
N ARG A 382 17.85 -7.97 1.69
CA ARG A 382 19.13 -8.68 1.61
C ARG A 382 19.50 -9.27 2.97
N VAL A 383 19.99 -10.50 3.02
CA VAL A 383 20.33 -11.21 4.27
C VAL A 383 21.83 -11.41 4.44
N THR A 384 22.58 -11.84 3.40
CA THR A 384 24.00 -12.23 3.60
C THR A 384 25.03 -11.28 3.06
N GLY A 385 24.65 -10.32 2.20
CA GLY A 385 25.59 -9.30 1.71
C GLY A 385 26.76 -9.87 0.90
N LYS A 386 26.73 -11.15 0.51
CA LYS A 386 27.81 -11.79 -0.25
C LYS A 386 27.97 -11.05 -1.59
N PRO A 387 29.18 -10.54 -1.93
CA PRO A 387 29.38 -9.76 -3.14
C PRO A 387 29.08 -10.49 -4.46
N SER A 388 29.05 -11.83 -4.44
CA SER A 388 28.77 -12.66 -5.61
C SER A 388 27.28 -12.83 -5.92
N LEU A 389 26.39 -12.36 -5.04
CA LEU A 389 24.94 -12.47 -5.23
C LEU A 389 24.37 -11.12 -5.68
N SER A 390 23.49 -11.16 -6.68
CA SER A 390 22.76 -9.99 -7.18
C SER A 390 21.30 -10.07 -6.79
N ILE A 391 20.87 -9.14 -5.94
CA ILE A 391 19.46 -8.89 -5.65
C ILE A 391 19.12 -7.56 -6.30
N SER A 392 18.02 -7.50 -7.05
CA SER A 392 17.56 -6.23 -7.60
C SER A 392 16.09 -6.26 -7.95
N THR A 393 15.44 -5.12 -7.77
CA THR A 393 14.14 -4.85 -8.38
C THR A 393 14.21 -3.54 -9.12
N SER A 394 13.56 -3.44 -10.28
CA SER A 394 13.47 -2.16 -10.97
C SER A 394 12.16 -1.92 -11.67
N VAL A 395 11.77 -0.64 -11.70
CA VAL A 395 10.74 -0.13 -12.59
C VAL A 395 11.46 0.63 -13.71
N ASN A 396 11.37 0.12 -14.94
CA ASN A 396 12.07 0.70 -16.08
C ASN A 396 11.38 1.97 -16.60
N GLY A 397 10.05 2.04 -16.48
CA GLY A 397 9.28 3.25 -16.67
C GLY A 397 9.26 4.14 -15.42
N ASN A 398 8.16 4.86 -15.25
CA ASN A 398 7.91 5.77 -14.14
C ASN A 398 7.18 5.08 -12.99
N ALA A 399 7.35 5.63 -11.79
CA ALA A 399 6.48 5.36 -10.66
C ALA A 399 5.44 6.48 -10.51
N ASN A 400 4.16 6.14 -10.59
CA ASN A 400 3.05 7.09 -10.51
C ASN A 400 2.16 6.74 -9.32
N ILE A 401 2.06 7.64 -8.35
CA ILE A 401 1.23 7.50 -7.16
C ILE A 401 0.15 8.59 -7.20
N THR A 402 -1.11 8.21 -7.06
CA THR A 402 -2.23 9.14 -6.88
C THR A 402 -2.98 8.79 -5.61
N VAL A 403 -3.10 9.77 -4.70
CA VAL A 403 -3.94 9.65 -3.50
C VAL A 403 -5.05 10.68 -3.59
N ALA A 404 -6.30 10.23 -3.51
CA ALA A 404 -7.48 11.07 -3.64
C ALA A 404 -8.51 10.75 -2.56
N GLY A 405 -8.63 11.59 -1.52
CA GLY A 405 -9.64 11.39 -0.46
C GLY A 405 -9.41 10.16 0.44
N ALA A 406 -8.20 9.61 0.46
CA ALA A 406 -7.81 8.52 1.36
C ALA A 406 -6.90 9.01 2.49
N GLU A 407 -6.83 8.25 3.58
CA GLU A 407 -5.94 8.49 4.71
C GLU A 407 -4.74 7.53 4.65
N ILE A 408 -3.54 8.12 4.64
CA ILE A 408 -2.27 7.40 4.72
C ILE A 408 -1.67 7.66 6.10
N SER A 409 -1.58 6.61 6.94
CA SER A 409 -1.15 6.77 8.33
C SER A 409 0.38 6.87 8.50
N GLY A 410 1.13 6.47 7.47
CA GLY A 410 2.59 6.54 7.41
C GLY A 410 3.07 7.36 6.21
N ASP A 411 4.17 6.91 5.61
CA ASP A 411 4.91 7.66 4.60
C ASP A 411 4.50 7.29 3.17
N ILE A 412 4.76 8.22 2.24
CA ILE A 412 4.71 7.96 0.79
C ILE A 412 6.12 8.12 0.25
N TYR A 413 6.60 7.12 -0.48
CA TYR A 413 7.88 7.13 -1.18
C TYR A 413 7.64 7.04 -2.69
N GLY A 414 8.12 8.03 -3.45
CA GLY A 414 8.08 8.00 -4.91
C GLY A 414 8.88 6.83 -5.51
N GLY A 415 9.93 6.38 -4.80
CA GLY A 415 10.73 5.20 -5.14
C GLY A 415 10.27 3.90 -4.47
N GLY A 416 11.15 2.90 -4.46
CA GLY A 416 10.92 1.62 -3.79
C GLY A 416 11.44 1.57 -2.35
N TYR A 417 11.70 0.35 -1.86
CA TYR A 417 12.32 0.08 -0.57
C TYR A 417 13.54 -0.82 -0.72
N GLY A 418 14.64 -0.45 -0.06
CA GLY A 418 15.88 -1.20 -0.01
C GLY A 418 16.89 -0.79 -1.10
N ALA A 419 18.18 -0.91 -0.78
CA ALA A 419 19.29 -0.32 -1.54
C ALA A 419 19.41 -0.82 -2.99
N ASP A 420 18.80 -1.95 -3.34
CA ASP A 420 18.84 -2.53 -4.68
C ASP A 420 17.51 -2.36 -5.44
N SER A 421 16.63 -1.47 -4.94
CA SER A 421 15.39 -1.07 -5.60
C SER A 421 15.56 0.25 -6.33
N VAL A 422 15.30 0.25 -7.64
CA VAL A 422 15.52 1.41 -8.51
C VAL A 422 14.30 1.70 -9.37
N VAL A 423 13.84 2.94 -9.36
CA VAL A 423 12.96 3.48 -10.42
C VAL A 423 13.85 4.20 -11.43
N LYS A 424 13.95 3.65 -12.64
CA LYS A 424 14.82 4.19 -13.70
C LYS A 424 14.21 5.43 -14.37
N GLY A 425 12.88 5.48 -14.46
CA GLY A 425 12.15 6.69 -14.88
C GLY A 425 12.05 7.72 -13.75
N GLY A 426 11.07 8.61 -13.88
CA GLY A 426 10.72 9.56 -12.82
C GLY A 426 9.77 8.97 -11.79
N ALA A 427 9.62 9.69 -10.68
CA ALA A 427 8.59 9.42 -9.70
C ALA A 427 7.63 10.62 -9.65
N THR A 428 6.32 10.35 -9.75
CA THR A 428 5.27 11.36 -9.63
C THR A 428 4.32 10.97 -8.51
N VAL A 429 4.20 11.83 -7.50
CA VAL A 429 3.18 11.72 -6.46
C VAL A 429 2.15 12.81 -6.70
N THR A 430 0.86 12.46 -6.73
CA THR A 430 -0.25 13.39 -6.91
C THR A 430 -1.22 13.27 -5.74
N LEU A 431 -1.47 14.38 -5.05
CA LEU A 431 -2.40 14.48 -3.93
C LEU A 431 -3.61 15.33 -4.35
N ASN A 432 -4.81 14.76 -4.30
CA ASN A 432 -6.05 15.41 -4.71
C ASN A 432 -7.15 15.31 -3.63
N GLY A 433 -8.12 16.22 -3.69
CA GLY A 433 -9.26 16.24 -2.76
C GLY A 433 -8.81 16.25 -1.30
N ALA A 434 -9.51 15.49 -0.47
CA ALA A 434 -9.24 15.36 0.96
C ALA A 434 -8.18 14.28 1.29
N ALA A 435 -7.20 14.04 0.41
CA ALA A 435 -6.11 13.10 0.70
C ALA A 435 -5.32 13.55 1.95
N SER A 436 -5.22 12.70 2.96
CA SER A 436 -4.50 12.99 4.21
C SER A 436 -3.28 12.08 4.33
N VAL A 437 -2.13 12.64 4.70
CA VAL A 437 -0.88 11.90 4.89
C VAL A 437 -0.27 12.31 6.23
N LEU A 438 -0.25 11.40 7.20
CA LEU A 438 0.28 11.69 8.54
C LEU A 438 1.82 11.63 8.59
N GLY A 439 2.41 10.79 7.74
CA GLY A 439 3.85 10.71 7.55
C GLY A 439 4.38 11.77 6.60
N THR A 440 5.53 11.46 6.00
CA THR A 440 6.22 12.33 5.05
C THR A 440 6.04 11.83 3.63
N VAL A 441 5.85 12.78 2.72
CA VAL A 441 5.83 12.54 1.28
C VAL A 441 7.24 12.76 0.74
N TYR A 442 7.89 11.69 0.30
CA TYR A 442 9.23 11.67 -0.27
C TYR A 442 9.19 11.51 -1.79
N GLY A 443 10.02 12.28 -2.49
CA GLY A 443 10.26 12.06 -3.92
C GLY A 443 11.12 10.83 -4.21
N GLY A 444 11.99 10.45 -3.27
CA GLY A 444 12.91 9.31 -3.37
C GLY A 444 12.34 7.99 -2.86
N GLY A 445 13.21 6.99 -2.70
CA GLY A 445 12.88 5.69 -2.10
C GLY A 445 13.34 5.58 -0.64
N ALA A 446 12.87 4.53 0.04
CA ALA A 446 13.24 4.22 1.41
C ALA A 446 14.47 3.29 1.48
N ASN A 447 15.26 3.40 2.55
CA ASN A 447 16.35 2.48 2.88
C ASN A 447 17.35 2.24 1.73
N GLY A 448 17.73 3.32 1.05
CA GLY A 448 18.71 3.32 -0.03
C GLY A 448 18.13 3.09 -1.42
N ALA A 449 16.81 2.84 -1.55
CA ALA A 449 16.17 2.79 -2.85
C ALA A 449 16.26 4.14 -3.58
N THR A 450 16.39 4.11 -4.90
CA THR A 450 16.68 5.30 -5.70
C THR A 450 15.63 5.56 -6.78
N VAL A 451 15.55 6.82 -7.20
CA VAL A 451 14.82 7.28 -8.38
C VAL A 451 15.84 8.01 -9.25
N GLU A 452 16.06 7.54 -10.48
CA GLU A 452 17.05 8.11 -11.40
C GLU A 452 16.51 9.36 -12.10
N GLY A 453 15.22 9.37 -12.44
CA GLY A 453 14.55 10.47 -13.11
C GLY A 453 14.09 11.59 -12.19
N ALA A 454 13.29 12.51 -12.75
CA ALA A 454 12.74 13.64 -12.01
C ALA A 454 11.74 13.17 -10.93
N LYS A 455 11.83 13.77 -9.75
CA LYS A 455 10.93 13.53 -8.63
C LYS A 455 9.92 14.67 -8.56
N THR A 456 8.65 14.40 -8.81
CA THR A 456 7.59 15.41 -8.94
C THR A 456 6.49 15.19 -7.92
N LEU A 457 6.14 16.23 -7.16
CA LEU A 457 4.94 16.29 -6.34
C LEU A 457 3.92 17.21 -6.99
N ASN A 458 2.73 16.71 -7.27
CA ASN A 458 1.58 17.50 -7.70
C ASN A 458 0.60 17.62 -6.55
N ILE A 459 0.26 18.86 -6.19
CA ILE A 459 -0.73 19.16 -5.17
C ILE A 459 -1.93 19.80 -5.86
N GLY A 460 -3.02 19.03 -5.89
CA GLY A 460 -4.17 19.29 -6.74
C GLY A 460 -3.88 19.07 -8.22
N SER A 461 -4.94 19.19 -9.00
CA SER A 461 -4.97 19.12 -10.45
C SER A 461 -5.91 20.20 -10.99
N ALA A 462 -5.99 20.32 -12.31
CA ALA A 462 -6.92 21.24 -12.96
C ALA A 462 -8.38 20.98 -12.54
N ASP A 463 -8.74 19.70 -12.37
CA ASP A 463 -10.12 19.27 -12.11
C ASP A 463 -10.41 18.93 -10.64
N SER A 464 -9.38 18.85 -9.79
CA SER A 464 -9.54 18.50 -8.37
C SER A 464 -8.57 19.28 -7.50
N ALA A 465 -9.10 20.17 -6.65
CA ALA A 465 -8.31 20.93 -5.69
C ALA A 465 -7.86 20.03 -4.52
N PHE A 466 -6.66 20.28 -4.01
CA PHE A 466 -6.22 19.66 -2.75
C PHE A 466 -6.77 20.41 -1.54
N SER A 467 -7.35 19.66 -0.61
CA SER A 467 -7.94 20.13 0.65
C SER A 467 -7.53 19.25 1.84
N GLY A 468 -6.43 18.50 1.70
CA GLY A 468 -5.95 17.54 2.70
C GLY A 468 -5.20 18.15 3.89
N GLY A 469 -4.91 19.45 3.85
CA GLY A 469 -4.32 20.18 4.96
C GLY A 469 -2.78 20.17 5.00
N ALA A 470 -2.24 20.02 6.21
CA ALA A 470 -0.81 20.00 6.48
C ALA A 470 -0.07 18.78 5.90
N LEU A 471 1.15 19.00 5.40
CA LEU A 471 2.02 18.00 4.79
C LEU A 471 3.46 18.14 5.29
N LYS A 472 4.15 17.01 5.38
CA LYS A 472 5.60 16.93 5.47
C LYS A 472 6.14 16.48 4.12
N VAL A 473 7.10 17.23 3.55
CA VAL A 473 7.54 17.04 2.17
C VAL A 473 9.06 17.02 2.08
N ALA A 474 9.61 16.05 1.34
CA ALA A 474 11.06 15.91 1.19
C ALA A 474 11.52 15.39 -0.19
N ASP A 475 12.70 15.83 -0.61
CA ASP A 475 13.48 15.28 -1.73
C ASP A 475 12.77 15.28 -3.10
N PHE A 476 11.98 16.32 -3.40
CA PHE A 476 11.40 16.54 -4.72
C PHE A 476 12.27 17.46 -5.59
N SER A 477 12.39 17.13 -6.87
CA SER A 477 12.99 18.01 -7.89
C SER A 477 11.99 19.09 -8.31
N HIS A 478 10.71 18.72 -8.40
CA HIS A 478 9.62 19.61 -8.78
C HIS A 478 8.45 19.47 -7.80
N ILE A 479 7.89 20.59 -7.36
CA ILE A 479 6.65 20.64 -6.59
C ILE A 479 5.72 21.60 -7.31
N ASN A 480 4.57 21.09 -7.74
CA ASN A 480 3.56 21.86 -8.45
C ASN A 480 2.33 22.01 -7.55
N VAL A 481 2.04 23.24 -7.14
CA VAL A 481 0.83 23.59 -6.39
C VAL A 481 -0.17 24.12 -7.40
N ASN A 482 -0.96 23.20 -7.97
CA ASN A 482 -1.81 23.47 -9.12
C ASN A 482 -3.13 24.11 -8.72
N ASN A 483 -3.77 23.59 -7.66
CA ASN A 483 -5.09 24.02 -7.22
C ASN A 483 -5.34 23.57 -5.77
N GLY A 484 -5.86 24.48 -4.95
CA GLY A 484 -6.13 24.21 -3.54
C GLY A 484 -5.02 24.69 -2.60
N SER A 485 -5.01 24.16 -1.38
CA SER A 485 -4.23 24.69 -0.26
C SER A 485 -3.27 23.65 0.32
N ALA A 486 -1.97 23.86 0.14
CA ALA A 486 -0.91 23.04 0.73
C ALA A 486 -0.23 23.78 1.89
N LYS A 487 0.00 23.09 3.02
CA LYS A 487 0.71 23.67 4.17
C LYS A 487 1.89 22.78 4.56
N PHE A 488 3.11 23.21 4.29
CA PHE A 488 4.31 22.47 4.63
C PHE A 488 4.73 22.78 6.08
N THR A 489 4.46 21.85 6.99
CA THR A 489 4.91 21.92 8.39
C THR A 489 6.35 21.45 8.54
N GLU A 490 6.79 20.61 7.60
CA GLU A 490 8.18 20.22 7.40
C GLU A 490 8.49 20.17 5.91
N TYR A 491 9.62 20.77 5.52
CA TYR A 491 10.07 20.81 4.14
C TYR A 491 11.58 20.59 4.07
N THR A 492 11.99 19.60 3.29
CA THR A 492 13.40 19.34 2.97
C THR A 492 13.60 19.37 1.46
N GLN A 493 14.37 20.33 0.98
CA GLN A 493 14.74 20.44 -0.43
C GLN A 493 15.57 19.24 -0.93
N SER A 494 15.55 18.98 -2.23
CA SER A 494 16.44 17.98 -2.83
C SER A 494 17.88 18.49 -2.90
N SER A 495 18.85 17.60 -2.78
CA SER A 495 20.28 17.93 -2.89
C SER A 495 20.68 18.48 -4.27
N ALA A 496 19.93 18.10 -5.32
CA ALA A 496 20.10 18.62 -6.68
C ALA A 496 19.35 19.96 -6.91
N GLY A 497 18.63 20.46 -5.90
CA GLY A 497 17.75 21.60 -5.98
C GLY A 497 16.28 21.22 -6.23
N THR A 498 15.38 22.12 -5.82
CA THR A 498 13.93 21.97 -5.94
C THR A 498 13.34 23.18 -6.65
N LEU A 499 12.52 22.95 -7.68
CA LEU A 499 11.68 23.97 -8.29
C LEU A 499 10.24 23.84 -7.77
N ILE A 500 9.75 24.88 -7.12
CA ILE A 500 8.35 25.00 -6.70
C ILE A 500 7.62 25.93 -7.67
N THR A 501 6.56 25.42 -8.28
CA THR A 501 5.65 26.20 -9.13
C THR A 501 4.31 26.31 -8.43
N ILE A 502 3.83 27.55 -8.23
CA ILE A 502 2.54 27.83 -7.63
C ILE A 502 1.67 28.45 -8.72
N GLU A 503 0.64 27.73 -9.16
CA GLU A 503 -0.30 28.22 -10.16
C GLU A 503 -1.26 29.26 -9.57
N GLN A 504 -1.99 30.00 -10.41
CA GLN A 504 -2.87 31.09 -9.99
C GLN A 504 -3.88 30.70 -8.88
N ASN A 505 -4.40 29.47 -8.94
CA ASN A 505 -5.37 28.94 -7.97
C ASN A 505 -4.69 28.13 -6.84
N GLY A 506 -3.36 28.07 -6.84
CA GLY A 506 -2.57 27.40 -5.83
C GLY A 506 -2.27 28.30 -4.63
N PHE A 507 -2.34 27.72 -3.45
CA PHE A 507 -1.86 28.32 -2.22
C PHE A 507 -0.86 27.39 -1.54
N LEU A 508 0.32 27.93 -1.23
CA LEU A 508 1.36 27.24 -0.47
C LEU A 508 1.70 28.04 0.79
N SER A 509 1.59 27.41 1.95
CA SER A 509 2.17 27.90 3.21
C SER A 509 3.38 27.06 3.60
N VAL A 510 4.45 27.67 4.07
CA VAL A 510 5.67 27.01 4.53
C VAL A 510 6.05 27.50 5.92
N THR A 511 6.13 26.59 6.87
CA THR A 511 6.65 26.86 8.22
C THR A 511 8.16 26.62 8.26
N LEU A 512 8.92 27.67 8.59
CA LEU A 512 10.37 27.64 8.59
C LEU A 512 10.94 26.97 9.85
N GLY A 513 11.98 26.16 9.67
CA GLY A 513 12.76 25.57 10.74
C GLY A 513 13.87 26.50 11.26
N ALA A 514 14.63 25.99 12.23
CA ALA A 514 15.78 26.70 12.81
C ALA A 514 16.98 26.80 11.85
N ASP A 515 17.03 25.96 10.82
CA ASP A 515 18.09 25.98 9.81
C ASP A 515 17.80 27.02 8.72
N ALA A 516 18.55 28.12 8.76
CA ALA A 516 18.49 29.18 7.76
C ALA A 516 18.80 28.71 6.32
N SER A 517 19.45 27.56 6.15
CA SER A 517 19.78 26.99 4.83
C SER A 517 18.67 26.11 4.22
N GLN A 518 17.54 25.93 4.91
CA GLN A 518 16.42 25.06 4.50
C GLN A 518 15.92 25.31 3.06
N LEU A 519 16.03 26.55 2.57
CA LEU A 519 15.54 26.99 1.26
C LEU A 519 16.66 27.26 0.23
N SER A 520 17.92 27.06 0.61
CA SER A 520 19.10 27.51 -0.14
C SER A 520 19.27 26.93 -1.56
N ALA A 521 18.61 25.82 -1.86
CA ALA A 521 18.57 25.17 -3.16
C ALA A 521 17.14 25.13 -3.75
N THR A 522 16.22 25.90 -3.17
CA THR A 522 14.82 25.97 -3.60
C THR A 522 14.60 27.20 -4.47
N THR A 523 14.07 27.00 -5.67
CA THR A 523 13.61 28.07 -6.56
C THR A 523 12.08 28.10 -6.57
N VAL A 524 11.48 29.29 -6.52
CA VAL A 524 10.02 29.45 -6.53
C VAL A 524 9.58 30.29 -7.74
N SER A 525 8.58 29.79 -8.47
CA SER A 525 7.79 30.52 -9.46
C SER A 525 6.37 30.71 -8.92
N ASN A 526 6.04 31.93 -8.48
CA ASN A 526 4.79 32.24 -7.79
C ASN A 526 3.77 32.96 -8.70
N GLY A 527 2.81 32.20 -9.24
CA GLY A 527 1.62 32.71 -9.91
C GLY A 527 0.38 32.87 -9.00
N GLY A 528 0.36 32.21 -7.84
CA GLY A 528 -0.76 32.17 -6.90
C GLY A 528 -0.47 32.92 -5.59
N ARG A 529 -0.65 32.23 -4.46
CA ARG A 529 -0.38 32.77 -3.12
C ARG A 529 0.66 31.94 -2.39
N LEU A 530 1.66 32.62 -1.84
CA LEU A 530 2.74 32.03 -1.03
C LEU A 530 2.70 32.63 0.38
N GLU A 531 2.85 31.80 1.39
CA GLU A 531 2.91 32.21 2.79
C GLU A 531 4.14 31.60 3.46
N PHE A 532 4.88 32.43 4.19
CA PHE A 532 5.93 31.98 5.10
C PHE A 532 5.53 32.26 6.54
N LYS A 533 5.63 31.22 7.37
CA LYS A 533 5.56 31.35 8.83
C LYS A 533 6.96 31.20 9.40
N ARG A 534 7.36 32.16 10.23
CA ARG A 534 8.68 32.18 10.89
C ARG A 534 9.06 30.87 11.56
N GLY A 535 8.10 30.16 12.16
CA GLY A 535 8.33 28.91 12.89
C GLY A 535 9.43 29.07 13.95
N SER A 536 10.49 28.26 13.85
CA SER A 536 11.60 28.26 14.81
C SER A 536 12.83 29.05 14.36
N LEU A 537 12.72 29.85 13.28
CA LEU A 537 13.83 30.67 12.80
C LEU A 537 14.17 31.78 13.81
N ALA A 538 15.46 31.91 14.14
CA ALA A 538 15.96 32.86 15.14
C ALA A 538 15.84 34.32 14.70
N ASP A 539 15.79 35.26 15.65
CA ASP A 539 15.72 36.70 15.36
C ASP A 539 16.86 37.14 14.43
N GLY A 540 16.53 37.86 13.36
CA GLY A 540 17.50 38.36 12.38
C GLY A 540 18.12 37.30 11.46
N ALA A 541 17.79 36.02 11.62
CA ALA A 541 18.20 34.98 10.68
C ALA A 541 17.37 35.07 9.38
N SER A 542 17.99 34.69 8.27
CA SER A 542 17.37 34.77 6.95
C SER A 542 17.37 33.41 6.26
N ALA A 543 16.21 33.02 5.73
CA ALA A 543 16.06 31.88 4.83
C ALA A 543 15.96 32.40 3.40
N ALA A 544 17.00 32.17 2.60
CA ALA A 544 17.09 32.63 1.23
C ALA A 544 16.73 31.52 0.24
N LEU A 545 15.87 31.82 -0.71
CA LEU A 545 15.63 30.99 -1.89
C LEU A 545 16.83 31.06 -2.85
N ALA A 546 17.08 29.98 -3.57
CA ALA A 546 18.03 29.98 -4.69
C ALA A 546 17.56 30.91 -5.83
N GLY A 547 16.25 31.07 -5.99
CA GLY A 547 15.64 31.99 -6.94
C GLY A 547 14.17 32.21 -6.64
N TYR A 548 13.69 33.42 -6.94
CA TYR A 548 12.28 33.77 -6.81
C TYR A 548 11.82 34.54 -8.05
N SER A 549 10.65 34.20 -8.56
CA SER A 549 10.01 34.89 -9.67
C SER A 549 8.49 34.81 -9.57
N GLY A 550 7.80 35.68 -10.31
CA GLY A 550 6.34 35.74 -10.33
C GLY A 550 5.78 36.95 -9.59
N ALA A 551 4.50 37.22 -9.83
CA ALA A 551 3.77 38.37 -9.29
C ALA A 551 2.67 37.95 -8.29
N GLY A 552 2.62 36.67 -7.93
CA GLY A 552 1.68 36.14 -6.95
C GLY A 552 1.88 36.81 -5.57
N ALA A 553 0.82 36.82 -4.77
CA ALA A 553 0.85 37.44 -3.45
C ALA A 553 1.76 36.66 -2.50
N VAL A 554 2.47 37.38 -1.62
CA VAL A 554 3.30 36.80 -0.56
C VAL A 554 2.87 37.35 0.80
N GLN A 555 2.74 36.47 1.79
CA GLN A 555 2.55 36.81 3.20
C GLN A 555 3.74 36.28 4.01
N ALA A 556 4.24 37.09 4.94
CA ALA A 556 5.40 36.76 5.76
C ALA A 556 5.07 37.06 7.23
N PHE A 557 4.80 36.02 8.00
CA PHE A 557 4.45 36.12 9.42
C PHE A 557 5.69 36.03 10.29
N GLY A 558 5.90 37.02 11.17
CA GLY A 558 7.06 37.10 12.07
C GLY A 558 8.33 37.62 11.42
N GLY A 559 8.24 38.22 10.23
CA GLY A 559 9.38 38.73 9.49
C GLY A 559 9.00 39.49 8.23
N VAL A 560 9.96 39.65 7.33
CA VAL A 560 9.79 40.32 6.05
C VAL A 560 10.30 39.46 4.92
N PHE A 561 9.64 39.52 3.76
CA PHE A 561 10.09 38.85 2.54
C PHE A 561 10.41 39.90 1.47
N SER A 562 11.65 39.89 0.97
CA SER A 562 12.09 40.77 -0.13
C SER A 562 13.05 40.01 -1.02
N ASP A 563 12.88 40.14 -2.33
CA ASP A 563 13.79 39.60 -3.37
C ASP A 563 14.17 38.12 -3.16
N GLY A 564 13.21 37.28 -2.73
CA GLY A 564 13.45 35.85 -2.51
C GLY A 564 14.03 35.49 -1.14
N VAL A 565 14.17 36.44 -0.24
CA VAL A 565 14.73 36.22 1.11
C VAL A 565 13.68 36.52 2.18
N PHE A 566 13.36 35.53 3.01
CA PHE A 566 12.65 35.75 4.27
C PHE A 566 13.66 36.09 5.36
N THR A 567 13.47 37.19 6.08
CA THR A 567 14.27 37.57 7.24
C THR A 567 13.37 37.66 8.46
N ALA A 568 13.66 36.85 9.48
CA ALA A 568 12.93 36.89 10.75
C ALA A 568 13.14 38.24 11.44
N GLY A 569 12.05 38.87 11.86
CA GLY A 569 12.10 40.12 12.59
C GLY A 569 12.55 39.94 14.04
N LYS A 570 12.74 41.07 14.73
CA LYS A 570 12.98 41.05 16.18
C LYS A 570 11.78 40.46 16.90
N SER A 571 12.02 39.83 18.04
CA SER A 571 11.00 39.43 18.99
C SER A 571 11.17 40.16 20.32
N ALA A 572 10.07 40.36 21.05
CA ALA A 572 10.11 40.88 22.42
C ALA A 572 9.19 40.08 23.34
N ASP A 573 9.60 39.94 24.60
CA ASP A 573 8.79 39.33 25.65
C ASP A 573 7.91 40.41 26.30
N ILE A 574 6.58 40.22 26.21
CA ILE A 574 5.57 41.13 26.75
C ILE A 574 5.62 41.26 28.29
N SER A 575 6.26 40.30 28.98
CA SER A 575 6.44 40.38 30.44
C SER A 575 7.27 41.59 30.90
N SER A 576 8.00 42.23 29.97
CA SER A 576 8.78 43.45 30.22
C SER A 576 7.98 44.75 30.06
N GLY A 577 6.71 44.68 29.65
CA GLY A 577 5.84 45.83 29.38
C GLY A 577 5.26 45.81 27.96
N PRO A 578 4.44 46.82 27.59
CA PRO A 578 3.81 46.89 26.27
C PRO A 578 4.83 46.81 25.12
N VAL A 579 4.45 46.11 24.05
CA VAL A 579 5.30 45.85 22.89
C VAL A 579 4.67 46.43 21.63
N THR A 580 5.41 47.28 20.93
CA THR A 580 5.01 47.83 19.63
C THR A 580 5.46 46.92 18.49
N VAL A 581 4.51 46.58 17.63
CA VAL A 581 4.68 45.77 16.43
C VAL A 581 4.43 46.66 15.22
N GLY A 582 5.34 46.66 14.26
CA GLY A 582 5.30 47.61 13.15
C GLY A 582 6.56 47.60 12.30
N THR A 583 6.75 48.67 11.52
CA THR A 583 7.87 48.84 10.58
C THR A 583 8.97 49.78 11.10
N GLY A 584 8.82 50.35 12.30
CA GLY A 584 9.81 51.24 12.91
C GLY A 584 11.09 50.50 13.34
N ASP A 585 12.20 51.22 13.47
CA ASP A 585 13.52 50.64 13.81
C ASP A 585 13.54 49.87 15.16
N SER A 586 12.70 50.31 16.10
CA SER A 586 12.53 49.72 17.43
C SER A 586 11.44 48.64 17.49
N ASP A 587 10.62 48.53 16.45
CA ASP A 587 9.45 47.68 16.46
C ASP A 587 9.85 46.21 16.29
N VAL A 588 8.97 45.33 16.75
CA VAL A 588 9.16 43.87 16.61
C VAL A 588 8.20 43.30 15.57
N SER A 589 8.50 42.09 15.10
CA SER A 589 7.59 41.33 14.22
C SER A 589 6.92 40.17 14.96
N SER A 590 7.41 39.85 16.15
CA SER A 590 6.90 38.76 16.98
C SER A 590 6.79 39.20 18.43
N VAL A 591 5.67 38.87 19.08
CA VAL A 591 5.51 39.03 20.53
C VAL A 591 5.55 37.67 21.20
N ARG A 592 6.34 37.55 22.25
CA ARG A 592 6.51 36.32 23.04
C ARG A 592 5.92 36.53 24.43
N PHE A 593 5.36 35.47 24.99
CA PHE A 593 4.90 35.44 26.37
C PHE A 593 5.30 34.11 27.00
N SER A 594 5.87 34.17 28.20
CA SER A 594 6.15 33.00 29.03
C SER A 594 5.53 33.17 30.40
N ALA A 595 4.60 32.27 30.75
CA ALA A 595 3.92 32.28 32.06
C ALA A 595 4.68 31.47 33.13
N GLY A 596 5.89 30.98 32.81
CA GLY A 596 6.65 30.03 33.62
C GLY A 596 6.30 28.57 33.33
N GLY A 597 7.21 27.64 33.66
CA GLY A 597 7.09 26.23 33.24
C GLY A 597 7.27 26.06 31.73
N ASN A 598 6.55 25.10 31.12
CA ASN A 598 6.56 24.89 29.66
C ASN A 598 5.48 25.72 28.92
N LYS A 599 4.85 26.70 29.56
CA LYS A 599 3.74 27.45 28.96
C LYS A 599 4.24 28.72 28.27
N ASN A 600 4.27 28.67 26.94
CA ASN A 600 4.73 29.76 26.10
C ASN A 600 3.73 30.05 24.97
N LEU A 601 3.65 31.32 24.58
CA LEU A 601 2.89 31.80 23.41
C LEU A 601 3.80 32.65 22.52
N SER A 602 3.65 32.46 21.21
CA SER A 602 4.17 33.34 20.16
C SER A 602 3.02 33.93 19.36
N LEU A 603 3.13 35.21 19.06
CA LEU A 603 2.31 35.92 18.09
C LEU A 603 3.23 36.41 16.98
N ASP A 604 3.13 35.81 15.78
CA ASP A 604 3.95 36.18 14.64
C ASP A 604 3.09 36.95 13.61
N PHE A 605 3.42 38.22 13.39
CA PHE A 605 2.57 39.17 12.68
C PHE A 605 2.93 39.27 11.19
N ASN A 606 1.92 39.43 10.33
CA ASN A 606 2.14 39.80 8.92
C ASN A 606 2.32 41.32 8.79
N ILE A 607 3.52 41.81 9.08
CA ILE A 607 3.84 43.26 9.08
C ILE A 607 3.55 43.92 7.73
N ALA A 608 3.88 43.24 6.62
CA ALA A 608 3.60 43.78 5.29
C ALA A 608 2.09 43.97 5.04
N GLY A 609 1.26 43.07 5.58
CA GLY A 609 -0.21 43.17 5.50
C GLY A 609 -0.80 44.29 6.37
N MET A 610 -0.07 44.72 7.42
CA MET A 610 -0.48 45.83 8.28
C MET A 610 -0.27 47.20 7.61
N GLY A 611 0.73 47.32 6.73
CA GLY A 611 1.16 48.61 6.16
C GLY A 611 1.90 49.46 7.18
N GLU A 612 1.77 50.79 7.11
CA GLU A 612 2.38 51.74 8.06
C GLU A 612 1.69 51.77 9.44
N ARG A 613 0.80 50.81 9.73
CA ARG A 613 0.03 50.75 10.97
C ARG A 613 0.86 50.10 12.07
N GLU A 614 0.79 50.68 13.25
CA GLU A 614 1.37 50.11 14.47
C GLU A 614 0.30 49.34 15.24
N VAL A 615 0.71 48.22 15.84
CA VAL A 615 -0.07 47.49 16.84
C VAL A 615 0.68 47.55 18.14
N VAL A 616 0.01 47.96 19.22
CA VAL A 616 0.60 47.93 20.56
C VAL A 616 -0.04 46.79 21.33
N VAL A 617 0.71 45.71 21.54
CA VAL A 617 0.27 44.65 22.46
C VAL A 617 0.53 45.15 23.88
N ASN A 618 -0.53 45.37 24.63
CA ASN A 618 -0.50 45.93 25.98
C ASN A 618 -0.20 44.84 27.01
N SER A 619 -0.87 43.70 26.90
CA SER A 619 -0.64 42.56 27.79
C SER A 619 -1.11 41.23 27.18
N ILE A 620 -0.52 40.15 27.67
CA ILE A 620 -0.97 38.77 27.43
C ILE A 620 -1.10 38.10 28.79
N SER A 621 -2.20 37.38 29.02
CA SER A 621 -2.42 36.66 30.28
C SER A 621 -3.09 35.31 30.05
N GLU A 622 -2.83 34.35 30.94
CA GLU A 622 -3.57 33.08 30.94
C GLU A 622 -5.02 33.30 31.36
N VAL A 623 -5.94 32.64 30.67
CA VAL A 623 -7.37 32.69 31.00
C VAL A 623 -7.71 31.56 31.97
N SER A 624 -8.24 31.91 33.14
CA SER A 624 -8.73 30.95 34.13
C SER A 624 -10.17 30.50 33.88
N ASP A 625 -10.98 31.35 33.26
CA ASP A 625 -12.36 31.03 32.89
C ASP A 625 -12.42 30.27 31.57
N ILE A 626 -12.38 28.95 31.68
CA ILE A 626 -12.46 27.99 30.58
C ILE A 626 -13.85 27.32 30.49
N SER A 627 -14.85 27.94 31.14
CA SER A 627 -16.20 27.42 31.20
C SER A 627 -16.82 27.38 29.80
N GLY A 628 -17.28 26.21 29.36
CA GLY A 628 -17.92 26.06 28.04
C GLY A 628 -16.98 25.66 26.90
N ILE A 629 -15.69 25.43 27.19
CA ILE A 629 -14.79 24.74 26.26
C ILE A 629 -14.95 23.23 26.44
N ASP A 630 -15.15 22.51 25.34
CA ASP A 630 -15.18 21.05 25.34
C ASP A 630 -13.77 20.46 25.35
N GLY A 631 -13.57 19.39 26.11
CA GLY A 631 -12.30 18.66 26.21
C GLY A 631 -11.33 19.20 27.28
N GLU A 632 -10.11 18.66 27.30
CA GLU A 632 -9.04 19.13 28.17
C GLU A 632 -8.42 20.39 27.57
N VAL A 633 -8.54 21.53 28.26
CA VAL A 633 -7.89 22.78 27.82
C VAL A 633 -6.39 22.67 28.03
N LYS A 634 -5.64 22.76 26.93
CA LYS A 634 -4.18 22.69 26.93
C LYS A 634 -3.54 24.08 27.01
N ALA A 635 -4.17 25.08 26.42
CA ALA A 635 -3.73 26.48 26.46
C ALA A 635 -4.93 27.42 26.34
N ALA A 636 -4.92 28.53 27.09
CA ALA A 636 -5.91 29.60 26.96
C ALA A 636 -5.28 30.94 27.32
N TYR A 637 -5.31 31.90 26.39
CA TYR A 637 -4.68 33.21 26.54
C TYR A 637 -5.64 34.33 26.14
N SER A 638 -5.58 35.44 26.87
CA SER A 638 -6.22 36.71 26.52
C SER A 638 -5.15 37.67 26.06
N ILE A 639 -5.38 38.32 24.93
CA ILE A 639 -4.49 39.31 24.33
C ILE A 639 -5.19 40.66 24.35
N ASP A 640 -4.59 41.63 25.04
CA ASP A 640 -5.01 43.02 25.05
C ASP A 640 -4.07 43.81 24.15
N ALA A 641 -4.61 44.46 23.12
CA ALA A 641 -3.83 45.20 22.14
C ALA A 641 -4.63 46.36 21.53
N ASP A 642 -3.93 47.47 21.28
CA ASP A 642 -4.44 48.61 20.52
C ASP A 642 -4.07 48.47 19.05
N TYR A 643 -5.08 48.43 18.18
CA TYR A 643 -4.92 48.33 16.73
C TYR A 643 -6.10 48.94 15.98
N ASP A 644 -5.87 49.34 14.72
CA ASP A 644 -6.91 49.83 13.81
C ASP A 644 -6.95 48.99 12.52
N GLY A 645 -8.13 48.49 12.18
CA GLY A 645 -8.38 47.68 10.98
C GLY A 645 -8.19 46.16 11.17
N GLN A 646 -8.11 45.46 10.04
CA GLN A 646 -7.94 44.00 10.01
C GLN A 646 -6.46 43.63 10.19
N LEU A 647 -6.23 42.60 11.01
CA LEU A 647 -4.92 42.03 11.29
C LEU A 647 -4.95 40.54 10.94
N SER A 648 -3.78 39.95 10.71
CA SER A 648 -3.65 38.50 10.63
C SER A 648 -2.36 38.09 11.35
N VAL A 649 -2.46 37.16 12.28
CA VAL A 649 -1.37 36.77 13.19
C VAL A 649 -1.33 35.26 13.30
N VAL A 650 -0.13 34.67 13.23
CA VAL A 650 0.05 33.26 13.61
C VAL A 650 0.14 33.19 15.14
N PHE A 651 -0.91 32.66 15.75
CA PHE A 651 -0.96 32.32 17.16
C PHE A 651 -0.33 30.94 17.35
N SER A 652 0.75 30.84 18.12
CA SER A 652 1.46 29.56 18.36
C SER A 652 1.65 29.32 19.85
N ALA A 653 0.94 28.35 20.41
CA ALA A 653 0.97 28.04 21.84
C ALA A 653 1.60 26.66 22.09
N TYR A 654 2.47 26.57 23.08
CA TYR A 654 2.92 25.27 23.58
C TYR A 654 1.79 24.60 24.36
N ILE A 655 1.43 23.39 23.92
CA ILE A 655 0.38 22.55 24.49
C ILE A 655 0.90 21.19 24.97
N GLY A 656 2.18 20.89 24.74
CA GLY A 656 2.78 19.58 25.03
C GLY A 656 2.34 18.51 24.05
N GLU A 657 2.47 17.24 24.42
CA GLU A 657 2.02 16.11 23.60
C GLU A 657 0.50 16.16 23.36
N ALA A 658 0.09 16.08 22.10
CA ALA A 658 -1.30 16.06 21.69
C ALA A 658 -1.46 15.32 20.36
N GLU A 659 -2.67 14.86 20.09
CA GLU A 659 -3.05 14.31 18.79
C GLU A 659 -3.79 15.36 17.98
N VAL A 660 -3.25 15.69 16.81
CA VAL A 660 -3.71 16.80 15.97
C VAL A 660 -5.19 16.67 15.60
N ALA A 661 -5.64 15.45 15.27
CA ALA A 661 -7.02 15.17 14.90
C ALA A 661 -8.05 15.46 16.00
N ASN A 662 -7.58 15.58 17.26
CA ASN A 662 -8.42 15.78 18.44
C ASN A 662 -8.31 17.21 19.00
N LEU A 663 -7.56 18.10 18.33
CA LEU A 663 -7.40 19.49 18.75
C LEU A 663 -8.55 20.37 18.25
N LEU A 664 -9.06 21.22 19.13
CA LEU A 664 -10.07 22.23 18.82
C LEU A 664 -9.55 23.62 19.20
N ALA A 665 -9.82 24.60 18.35
CA ALA A 665 -9.54 26.00 18.62
C ALA A 665 -10.82 26.71 19.06
N TRP A 666 -10.69 27.64 19.99
CA TRP A 666 -11.80 28.37 20.56
C TRP A 666 -11.48 29.86 20.57
N HIS A 667 -12.53 30.67 20.38
CA HIS A 667 -12.46 32.12 20.41
C HIS A 667 -13.52 32.65 21.37
N ARG A 668 -13.18 33.69 22.13
CA ARG A 668 -14.12 34.42 22.97
C ARG A 668 -13.84 35.91 22.89
N GLU A 669 -14.84 36.66 22.43
CA GLU A 669 -14.85 38.12 22.47
C GLU A 669 -14.90 38.63 23.93
N ASP A 670 -14.48 39.87 24.16
CA ASP A 670 -14.47 40.47 25.49
C ASP A 670 -15.86 40.46 26.15
N GLY A 671 -15.96 39.75 27.27
CA GLY A 671 -17.23 39.55 27.99
C GLY A 671 -18.21 38.58 27.34
N GLY A 672 -17.82 37.92 26.24
CA GLY A 672 -18.58 36.91 25.52
C GLY A 672 -18.49 35.50 26.11
N GLN A 673 -19.00 34.51 25.36
CA GLN A 673 -18.85 33.08 25.67
C GLN A 673 -17.81 32.46 24.73
N TRP A 674 -17.26 31.30 25.11
CA TRP A 674 -16.38 30.54 24.23
C TRP A 674 -17.17 29.93 23.08
N GLU A 675 -16.69 30.15 21.86
CA GLU A 675 -17.24 29.61 20.63
C GLU A 675 -16.15 28.83 19.90
N LEU A 676 -16.54 27.75 19.21
CA LEU A 676 -15.62 26.98 18.38
C LEU A 676 -15.11 27.89 17.25
N TYR A 677 -13.80 28.01 17.15
CA TYR A 677 -13.14 28.75 16.10
C TYR A 677 -12.75 27.77 15.00
N ASP A 678 -13.51 27.78 13.90
CA ASP A 678 -13.32 26.88 12.77
C ASP A 678 -12.04 27.25 12.00
N VAL A 679 -10.93 26.65 12.44
CA VAL A 679 -9.61 26.84 11.86
C VAL A 679 -8.83 25.53 11.93
N GLU A 680 -8.00 25.30 10.92
CA GLU A 680 -7.06 24.19 10.92
C GLU A 680 -5.87 24.50 11.83
N ILE A 681 -5.60 23.61 12.78
CA ILE A 681 -4.49 23.71 13.73
C ILE A 681 -3.29 22.94 13.19
N GLU A 682 -2.17 23.64 13.01
CA GLU A 682 -0.87 23.04 12.74
C GLU A 682 -0.19 22.67 14.05
N TYR A 683 0.36 21.47 14.16
CA TYR A 683 1.01 21.01 15.40
C TYR A 683 2.38 20.40 15.13
N LYS A 684 3.38 20.88 15.86
CA LYS A 684 4.78 20.40 15.77
C LYS A 684 5.53 20.66 17.08
N ASP A 685 6.32 19.69 17.53
CA ASP A 685 7.21 19.81 18.70
C ASP A 685 6.51 20.36 19.95
N GLY A 686 5.26 19.94 20.19
CA GLY A 686 4.45 20.39 21.32
C GLY A 686 3.77 21.75 21.13
N ILE A 687 3.89 22.38 19.96
CA ILE A 687 3.34 23.71 19.65
C ILE A 687 2.19 23.57 18.67
N ALA A 688 1.01 24.06 19.06
CA ALA A 688 -0.16 24.20 18.18
C ALA A 688 -0.27 25.63 17.67
N SER A 689 -0.49 25.79 16.37
CA SER A 689 -0.43 27.06 15.66
C SER A 689 -1.59 27.22 14.68
N PHE A 690 -2.18 28.40 14.63
CA PHE A 690 -3.23 28.75 13.65
C PHE A 690 -3.24 30.27 13.42
N ILE A 691 -3.87 30.71 12.33
CA ILE A 691 -3.99 32.14 12.02
C ILE A 691 -5.25 32.69 12.71
N VAL A 692 -5.11 33.86 13.31
CA VAL A 692 -6.22 34.61 13.92
C VAL A 692 -6.32 36.00 13.30
N ASP A 693 -7.55 36.51 13.20
CA ASP A 693 -7.86 37.78 12.53
C ASP A 693 -8.08 38.98 13.49
N GLY A 694 -7.72 38.81 14.77
CA GLY A 694 -7.89 39.83 15.79
C GLY A 694 -7.32 39.42 17.15
N PHE A 695 -7.53 40.28 18.14
CA PHE A 695 -7.13 40.03 19.53
C PHE A 695 -8.34 40.03 20.46
N SER A 696 -8.36 39.03 21.33
CA SER A 696 -9.37 38.74 22.33
C SER A 696 -8.86 37.54 23.15
N SER A 697 -9.72 36.61 23.56
CA SER A 697 -9.32 35.34 24.16
C SER A 697 -9.33 34.19 23.14
N TYR A 698 -8.25 33.41 23.12
CA TYR A 698 -8.13 32.18 22.33
C TYR A 698 -7.73 31.00 23.21
N ALA A 699 -8.25 29.82 22.90
CA ALA A 699 -7.90 28.60 23.60
C ALA A 699 -7.77 27.40 22.67
N ILE A 700 -7.01 26.41 23.11
CA ILE A 700 -6.84 25.12 22.46
C ILE A 700 -7.23 24.05 23.47
N SER A 701 -8.11 23.15 23.06
CA SER A 701 -8.46 21.96 23.83
C SER A 701 -8.22 20.69 23.05
N GLN A 702 -8.13 19.57 23.76
CA GLN A 702 -8.09 18.23 23.19
C GLN A 702 -9.28 17.43 23.70
N VAL A 703 -10.07 16.87 22.78
CA VAL A 703 -11.16 15.96 23.15
C VAL A 703 -10.66 14.51 23.20
N PRO A 704 -11.07 13.69 24.19
CA PRO A 704 -10.67 12.28 24.25
C PRO A 704 -11.26 11.48 23.08
N GLU A 705 -10.52 10.50 22.55
CA GLU A 705 -11.05 9.61 21.53
C GLU A 705 -12.33 8.87 22.00
N PRO A 706 -13.26 8.53 21.09
CA PRO A 706 -14.48 7.79 21.43
C PRO A 706 -14.22 6.49 22.21
N ALA A 707 -13.10 5.80 21.94
CA ALA A 707 -12.72 4.58 22.64
C ALA A 707 -12.32 4.83 24.10
N ALA A 708 -11.64 5.95 24.39
CA ALA A 708 -11.30 6.34 25.76
C ALA A 708 -12.55 6.69 26.58
N VAL A 709 -13.52 7.36 25.95
CA VAL A 709 -14.84 7.64 26.55
C VAL A 709 -15.59 6.34 26.84
N ALA A 710 -15.59 5.39 25.89
CA ALA A 710 -16.20 4.07 26.08
C ALA A 710 -15.54 3.25 27.20
N ALA A 711 -14.20 3.30 27.33
CA ALA A 711 -13.47 2.64 28.40
C ALA A 711 -13.81 3.24 29.78
N LEU A 712 -13.96 4.56 29.86
CA LEU A 712 -14.37 5.25 31.08
C LEU A 712 -15.80 4.84 31.51
N PHE A 713 -16.74 4.76 30.57
CA PHE A 713 -18.09 4.25 30.83
C PHE A 713 -18.10 2.75 31.18
N GLY A 714 -17.25 1.96 30.55
CA GLY A 714 -17.06 0.54 30.88
C GLY A 714 -16.54 0.33 32.31
N ALA A 715 -15.54 1.12 32.73
CA ALA A 715 -15.03 1.10 34.10
C ALA A 715 -16.08 1.56 35.13
N PHE A 716 -16.88 2.58 34.78
CA PHE A 716 -17.97 3.06 35.64
C PHE A 716 -19.09 2.01 35.80
N ALA A 717 -19.46 1.34 34.71
CA ALA A 717 -20.41 0.23 34.74
C ALA A 717 -19.89 -0.95 35.59
N LEU A 718 -18.59 -1.26 35.51
CA LEU A 718 -17.95 -2.29 36.33
C LEU A 718 -17.93 -1.91 37.82
N GLY A 719 -17.68 -0.63 38.14
CA GLY A 719 -17.78 -0.10 39.50
C GLY A 719 -19.18 -0.23 40.10
N ILE A 720 -20.23 0.10 39.34
CA ILE A 720 -21.64 -0.09 39.76
C ILE A 720 -21.96 -1.58 39.97
N ALA A 721 -21.44 -2.46 39.11
CA ALA A 721 -21.62 -3.90 39.25
C ALA A 721 -20.94 -4.44 40.53
N CYS A 722 -19.73 -3.97 40.85
CA CYS A 722 -19.04 -4.31 42.10
C CYS A 722 -19.78 -3.77 43.34
N CYS A 723 -20.33 -2.55 43.29
CA CYS A 723 -21.14 -2.00 44.38
C CYS A 723 -22.45 -2.78 44.59
N ARG A 724 -23.06 -3.33 43.54
CA ARG A 724 -24.23 -4.23 43.65
C ARG A 724 -23.88 -5.60 44.24
N ALA A 725 -22.67 -6.11 44.04
CA ALA A 725 -22.22 -7.38 44.60
C ALA A 725 -21.87 -7.30 46.11
N ILE A 726 -21.60 -6.10 46.63
CA ILE A 726 -21.20 -5.86 48.04
C ILE A 726 -22.39 -5.42 48.93
N ALA A 727 -23.56 -5.15 48.36
CA ALA A 727 -24.77 -4.89 49.15
C ALA A 727 -25.17 -6.15 49.95
N PRO A 728 -25.24 -6.11 51.30
CA PRO A 728 -25.53 -7.29 52.08
C PRO A 728 -26.97 -7.77 51.83
N ARG A 729 -27.12 -9.03 51.40
CA ARG A 729 -28.40 -9.74 51.42
C ARG A 729 -28.99 -9.66 52.83
N LYS A 730 -29.95 -8.76 53.06
CA LYS A 730 -30.86 -8.89 54.19
C LYS A 730 -31.74 -10.11 53.93
N ARG A 731 -31.68 -11.06 54.87
CA ARG A 731 -32.60 -12.20 54.98
C ARG A 731 -34.03 -11.73 55.17
#